data_AF-A0AAT9RSK2-F1
#
_entry.id   AF-A0AAT9RSK2-F1
#
_cell.length_a   1.000
_cell.length_b   1.000
_cell.length_c   1.000
_cell.angle_alpha   90.00
_cell.angle_beta   90.00
_cell.angle_gamma   90.00
#
_symmetry.space_group_name_H-M   'P 1'
#
loop_
_entity.id
_entity.type
_entity.pdbx_description
1 polymer ?
#
loop_
_entity_poly.entity_id
_entity_poly.type
_entity_poly.pdbx_seq_one_letter_code
_entity_poly.pdbx_strand_id
1 'polypeptide(L)'
;MDTTVTDAQLRARQATLIATVERELRTVTSVVLGERFRSIEKKQSNDRREYFALEDTQGGSASLWLDAIPMVSELISNTMTNTTTDQYIVQISDRLPSEFLTRFLAHEVGELIAVRDRSSQGLAPVRENLLNQEADLGDRHELSSRDHGRIAELNWLATQASDTELPGPQRAEARADLSALIDRCGMRPVSAAAEAESYEAETEAADTRRYVSWNFFSYEAKHLVSALARPIEQLDPTDATALQASRDAALRAERQVEAFIGRREVTMPMPGYDQNGLPLPRDQLESAATQWAEYRAQVSARTAQAIEGQLAQGEFPRRRVVIGGGASLTGRDADALLIDGAGRWHLDPGRGIVQSADQDRDLAEWMGVDPHSTVERPGDRLPIHAVRVWEDQLATRGDVVNGHARLRLGRDSELLVEIRTLGEDGQESATPLWVACEGTPSIATGLTPEVVPGMPRGEFAVESRSEAVRLIGDRLRELEGQGLPGAGEMRAWLIQAERGGTDARTVLGALNSSPLLDALTAGLGTDRAGRARLDNCVTALESTAQWETSREEAPGRVLLGDEVAENRFDAHQAEHWVVAGSGGTGVANAEIILTQNLDARVTIIGSAPPPALRHQVQFPAMEKTYGPGGDGRLTFIRAQVGAIETYQDEQTGETRFQIPYEEGDGENKQRKMLRTDGYVTSLGRTNPLPSALQVLADEVRDRGGEISGDLQFDKDDQYIGYGLTFTVDGKEHRVDVDGAASWQLPREVFAPETGLQQQLNEMGARGLPAETGNAAPGFAPIARQSALRARAVAAAEAGDKEAVQRRSTVPDRWLRPELGPETESGTGTDTEPPRTGPGNTAPPQEKAPLQEQARSRAQASEAERDPTPAAPKPARHQAVPGSHLWQLGVPHGRTSPLPGPTQQPQQPPPGHQRPEPGLGMGD
;
A
#
# COMPACT_ATOMS: atom_id res chain seq x y z
N MET A 1 9.00 -25.96 24.13
CA MET A 1 7.90 -26.89 23.78
C MET A 1 7.57 -26.59 22.33
N ASP A 2 7.93 -27.50 21.43
CA ASP A 2 7.57 -27.40 20.00
C ASP A 2 6.08 -27.71 19.85
N THR A 3 5.26 -26.67 19.81
CA THR A 3 3.89 -26.74 19.30
C THR A 3 3.80 -25.83 18.09
N THR A 4 4.35 -26.30 16.96
CA THR A 4 4.05 -25.70 15.65
C THR A 4 2.57 -25.90 15.37
N VAL A 5 1.77 -24.87 15.65
CA VAL A 5 0.36 -24.80 15.28
C VAL A 5 0.28 -24.91 13.76
N THR A 6 -0.55 -25.81 13.23
CA THR A 6 -0.65 -26.02 11.78
C THR A 6 -1.49 -24.93 11.12
N ASP A 7 -1.27 -24.65 9.83
CA ASP A 7 -2.07 -23.67 9.07
C ASP A 7 -3.58 -23.95 9.13
N ALA A 8 -3.97 -25.24 9.15
CA ALA A 8 -5.36 -25.64 9.32
C ALA A 8 -5.96 -25.20 10.67
N GLN A 9 -5.18 -25.30 11.75
CA GLN A 9 -5.61 -24.85 13.08
C GLN A 9 -5.73 -23.32 13.14
N LEU A 10 -4.79 -22.59 12.52
CA LEU A 10 -4.86 -21.12 12.44
C LEU A 10 -6.07 -20.67 11.61
N ARG A 11 -6.40 -21.32 10.49
CA ARG A 11 -7.59 -21.00 9.70
C ARG A 11 -8.90 -21.27 10.45
N ALA A 12 -9.01 -22.39 11.17
CA ALA A 12 -10.17 -22.66 12.02
C ALA A 12 -10.32 -21.60 13.14
N ARG A 13 -9.19 -21.11 13.67
CA ARG A 13 -9.17 -20.03 14.64
C ARG A 13 -9.60 -18.69 14.05
N GLN A 14 -9.17 -18.35 12.83
CA GLN A 14 -9.65 -17.16 12.11
C GLN A 14 -11.19 -17.16 12.01
N ALA A 15 -11.79 -18.28 11.59
CA ALA A 15 -13.25 -18.41 11.53
C ALA A 15 -13.92 -18.20 12.90
N THR A 16 -13.32 -18.75 13.96
CA THR A 16 -13.81 -18.60 15.34
C THR A 16 -13.74 -17.15 15.84
N LEU A 17 -12.65 -16.44 15.51
CA LEU A 17 -12.48 -15.03 15.83
C LEU A 17 -13.57 -14.18 15.15
N ILE A 18 -13.80 -14.38 13.85
CA ILE A 18 -14.82 -13.64 13.09
C ILE A 18 -16.23 -13.93 13.63
N ALA A 19 -16.58 -15.20 13.87
CA ALA A 19 -17.88 -15.54 14.45
C ALA A 19 -18.08 -14.92 15.84
N THR A 20 -17.01 -14.77 16.62
CA THR A 20 -17.07 -14.12 17.94
C THR A 20 -17.21 -12.60 17.82
N VAL A 21 -16.54 -11.97 16.85
CA VAL A 21 -16.74 -10.54 16.53
C VAL A 21 -18.22 -10.29 16.21
N GLU A 22 -18.81 -11.08 15.33
CA GLU A 22 -20.21 -10.91 14.92
C GLU A 22 -21.20 -10.99 16.09
N ARG A 23 -20.90 -11.83 17.08
CA ARG A 23 -21.73 -12.00 18.27
C ARG A 23 -21.55 -10.88 19.28
N GLU A 24 -20.30 -10.46 19.54
CA GLU A 24 -19.96 -9.64 20.71
C GLU A 24 -19.81 -8.15 20.41
N LEU A 25 -19.52 -7.76 19.15
CA LEU A 25 -19.16 -6.38 18.80
C LEU A 25 -20.23 -5.38 19.21
N ARG A 26 -21.52 -5.73 19.10
CA ARG A 26 -22.63 -4.87 19.53
C ARG A 26 -22.59 -4.59 21.03
N THR A 27 -22.38 -5.62 21.84
CA THR A 27 -22.30 -5.51 23.29
C THR A 27 -21.09 -4.66 23.69
N VAL A 28 -19.92 -4.97 23.12
CA VAL A 28 -18.67 -4.21 23.37
C VAL A 28 -18.85 -2.74 23.01
N THR A 29 -19.36 -2.45 21.82
CA THR A 29 -19.56 -1.08 21.34
C THR A 29 -20.55 -0.31 22.19
N SER A 30 -21.64 -0.96 22.64
CA SER A 30 -22.61 -0.35 23.55
C SER A 30 -21.99 0.02 24.90
N VAL A 31 -21.08 -0.81 25.43
CA VAL A 31 -20.38 -0.53 26.69
C VAL A 31 -19.39 0.63 26.52
N VAL A 32 -18.60 0.61 25.45
CA VAL A 32 -17.57 1.63 25.21
C VAL A 32 -18.18 3.01 24.96
N LEU A 33 -19.25 3.09 24.16
CA LEU A 33 -19.91 4.35 23.83
C LEU A 33 -20.92 4.82 24.89
N GLY A 34 -21.48 3.91 25.69
CA GLY A 34 -22.49 4.24 26.70
C GLY A 34 -23.67 5.02 26.12
N GLU A 35 -23.95 6.21 26.65
CA GLU A 35 -25.02 7.09 26.15
C GLU A 35 -24.80 7.62 24.73
N ARG A 36 -23.57 7.54 24.20
CA ARG A 36 -23.28 7.89 22.80
C ARG A 36 -23.72 6.80 21.82
N PHE A 37 -23.95 5.57 22.28
CA PHE A 37 -24.32 4.46 21.41
C PHE A 37 -25.75 4.63 20.89
N ARG A 38 -25.93 4.63 19.57
CA ARG A 38 -27.25 4.55 18.94
C ARG A 38 -27.50 3.16 18.36
N SER A 39 -26.67 2.72 17.42
CA SER A 39 -26.79 1.40 16.80
C SER A 39 -25.46 0.95 16.21
N ILE A 40 -25.33 -0.37 16.05
CA ILE A 40 -24.34 -0.96 15.17
C ILE A 40 -24.99 -2.11 14.43
N GLU A 41 -25.02 -2.00 13.11
CA GLU A 41 -25.76 -2.92 12.24
C GLU A 41 -24.81 -3.56 11.23
N LYS A 42 -24.91 -4.89 11.09
CA LYS A 42 -24.20 -5.63 10.06
C LYS A 42 -24.82 -5.29 8.70
N LYS A 43 -23.97 -4.87 7.76
CA LYS A 43 -24.34 -4.52 6.39
C LYS A 43 -23.44 -5.27 5.42
N GLN A 44 -23.85 -5.30 4.16
CA GLN A 44 -23.12 -5.95 3.09
C GLN A 44 -22.84 -4.92 1.98
N SER A 45 -21.61 -4.89 1.49
CA SER A 45 -21.19 -4.06 0.36
C SER A 45 -21.59 -4.70 -0.98
N ASN A 46 -21.43 -3.94 -2.06
CA ASN A 46 -21.78 -4.40 -3.42
C ASN A 46 -20.98 -5.63 -3.86
N ASP A 47 -19.77 -5.81 -3.34
CA ASP A 47 -18.89 -6.97 -3.56
C ASP A 47 -19.12 -8.09 -2.53
N ARG A 48 -20.24 -8.05 -1.81
CA ARG A 48 -20.70 -9.06 -0.83
C ARG A 48 -19.84 -9.20 0.42
N ARG A 49 -18.85 -8.34 0.65
CA ARG A 49 -18.14 -8.28 1.91
C ARG A 49 -19.03 -7.68 3.00
N GLU A 50 -18.84 -8.15 4.22
CA GLU A 50 -19.64 -7.72 5.36
C GLU A 50 -18.86 -6.67 6.18
N TYR A 51 -19.59 -5.69 6.70
CA TYR A 51 -19.06 -4.64 7.56
C TYR A 51 -20.12 -4.23 8.58
N PHE A 52 -19.72 -3.48 9.59
CA PHE A 52 -20.62 -2.95 10.61
C PHE A 52 -20.77 -1.44 10.44
N ALA A 53 -21.99 -0.95 10.28
CA ALA A 53 -22.28 0.47 10.31
C ALA A 53 -22.58 0.89 11.75
N LEU A 54 -21.67 1.66 12.34
CA LEU A 54 -21.80 2.25 13.66
C LEU A 54 -22.45 3.63 13.55
N GLU A 55 -23.51 3.88 14.31
CA GLU A 55 -24.12 5.19 14.48
C GLU A 55 -24.04 5.63 15.94
N ASP A 56 -23.72 6.90 16.16
CA ASP A 56 -23.75 7.52 17.48
C ASP A 56 -24.84 8.60 17.61
N THR A 57 -25.07 9.05 18.84
CA THR A 57 -26.05 10.09 19.15
C THR A 57 -25.63 11.51 18.73
N GLN A 58 -24.36 11.70 18.33
CA GLN A 58 -23.84 12.96 17.81
C GLN A 58 -24.05 13.10 16.29
N GLY A 59 -24.62 12.08 15.64
CA GLY A 59 -25.19 12.18 14.29
C GLY A 59 -24.22 11.82 13.16
N GLY A 60 -23.09 11.18 13.46
CA GLY A 60 -22.23 10.61 12.41
C GLY A 60 -22.25 9.08 12.40
N SER A 61 -21.97 8.52 11.22
CA SER A 61 -21.87 7.08 10.99
C SER A 61 -20.45 6.71 10.59
N ALA A 62 -19.96 5.56 11.05
CA ALA A 62 -18.68 4.99 10.63
C ALA A 62 -18.88 3.55 10.14
N SER A 63 -18.14 3.17 9.10
CA SER A 63 -18.09 1.80 8.62
C SER A 63 -16.88 1.09 9.23
N LEU A 64 -17.13 0.00 9.95
CA LEU A 64 -16.12 -0.83 10.59
C LEU A 64 -16.00 -2.18 9.88
N TRP A 65 -14.81 -2.46 9.36
CA TRP A 65 -14.45 -3.71 8.69
C TRP A 65 -13.57 -4.53 9.60
N LEU A 66 -13.87 -5.82 9.78
CA LEU A 66 -13.05 -6.70 10.62
C LEU A 66 -12.63 -7.94 9.84
N ASP A 67 -11.35 -8.30 9.93
CA ASP A 67 -10.81 -9.55 9.37
C ASP A 67 -9.73 -10.11 10.31
N ALA A 68 -9.56 -11.43 10.33
CA ALA A 68 -8.55 -12.12 11.10
C ALA A 68 -7.45 -12.61 10.15
N ILE A 69 -6.28 -12.00 10.20
CA ILE A 69 -5.22 -12.19 9.20
C ILE A 69 -3.88 -12.58 9.82
N PRO A 70 -2.94 -13.10 9.01
CA PRO A 70 -1.54 -13.22 9.40
C PRO A 70 -0.93 -11.85 9.75
N MET A 71 -0.29 -11.75 10.91
CA MET A 71 0.40 -10.52 11.36
C MET A 71 1.81 -10.83 11.87
N VAL A 72 2.66 -9.79 11.88
CA VAL A 72 4.01 -9.81 12.46
C VAL A 72 3.94 -10.30 13.91
N SER A 73 4.93 -11.08 14.35
CA SER A 73 5.10 -11.50 15.75
C SER A 73 4.94 -10.29 16.69
N GLU A 74 4.27 -10.50 17.83
CA GLU A 74 3.95 -9.47 18.85
C GLU A 74 2.81 -8.50 18.48
N LEU A 75 2.47 -8.35 17.21
CA LEU A 75 1.32 -7.57 16.80
C LEU A 75 0.04 -8.38 16.95
N ILE A 76 -0.81 -7.97 17.90
CA ILE A 76 -2.11 -8.60 18.16
C ILE A 76 -3.22 -8.04 17.28
N SER A 77 -3.05 -6.82 16.77
CA SER A 77 -3.98 -6.12 15.90
C SER A 77 -3.36 -4.97 15.13
N ASN A 78 -4.09 -4.49 14.13
CA ASN A 78 -3.80 -3.24 13.44
C ASN A 78 -5.10 -2.56 13.04
N THR A 79 -5.20 -1.24 13.20
CA THR A 79 -6.37 -0.46 12.80
C THR A 79 -5.99 0.57 11.77
N MET A 80 -6.44 0.35 10.53
CA MET A 80 -6.27 1.31 9.44
C MET A 80 -7.44 2.28 9.44
N THR A 81 -7.12 3.56 9.42
CA THR A 81 -8.09 4.64 9.56
C THR A 81 -8.22 5.42 8.27
N ASN A 82 -9.44 5.62 7.79
CA ASN A 82 -9.75 6.53 6.70
C ASN A 82 -10.89 7.46 7.10
N THR A 83 -10.52 8.55 7.78
CA THR A 83 -11.43 9.61 8.23
C THR A 83 -12.02 10.42 7.08
N THR A 84 -11.43 10.35 5.87
CA THR A 84 -11.97 11.04 4.69
C THR A 84 -13.29 10.42 4.22
N THR A 85 -13.47 9.10 4.42
CA THR A 85 -14.70 8.38 4.04
C THR A 85 -15.34 7.61 5.19
N ASP A 86 -14.97 7.95 6.42
CA ASP A 86 -15.41 7.29 7.67
C ASP A 86 -15.32 5.75 7.61
N GLN A 87 -14.23 5.23 7.05
CA GLN A 87 -13.93 3.79 6.98
C GLN A 87 -12.83 3.43 7.97
N TYR A 88 -13.04 2.36 8.72
CA TYR A 88 -12.10 1.86 9.73
C TYR A 88 -11.96 0.35 9.55
N ILE A 89 -10.72 -0.13 9.39
CA ILE A 89 -10.42 -1.53 9.15
C ILE A 89 -9.62 -2.05 10.34
N VAL A 90 -10.22 -2.97 11.11
CA VAL A 90 -9.58 -3.64 12.26
C VAL A 90 -9.13 -5.02 11.83
N GLN A 91 -7.83 -5.21 11.77
CA GLN A 91 -7.18 -6.49 11.49
C GLN A 91 -6.78 -7.14 12.80
N ILE A 92 -7.18 -8.39 12.97
CA ILE A 92 -6.95 -9.18 14.18
C ILE A 92 -5.94 -10.25 13.86
N SER A 93 -4.94 -10.42 14.72
CA SER A 93 -3.97 -11.50 14.56
C SER A 93 -4.67 -12.86 14.60
N ASP A 94 -4.40 -13.71 13.61
CA ASP A 94 -4.85 -15.11 13.60
C ASP A 94 -4.30 -15.95 14.77
N ARG A 95 -3.34 -15.39 15.51
CA ARG A 95 -2.75 -15.97 16.72
C ARG A 95 -3.40 -15.46 18.02
N LEU A 96 -4.34 -14.50 17.96
CA LEU A 96 -5.02 -13.94 19.13
C LEU A 96 -5.91 -15.00 19.83
N PRO A 97 -5.78 -15.23 21.15
CA PRO A 97 -6.71 -16.09 21.89
C PRO A 97 -8.10 -15.46 21.96
N SER A 98 -9.14 -16.25 21.67
CA SER A 98 -10.52 -15.78 21.55
C SER A 98 -11.04 -15.14 22.85
N GLU A 99 -10.51 -15.58 24.00
CA GLU A 99 -10.83 -15.05 25.32
C GLU A 99 -10.43 -13.57 25.50
N PHE A 100 -9.42 -13.09 24.77
CA PHE A 100 -8.99 -11.69 24.83
C PHE A 100 -9.68 -10.80 23.79
N LEU A 101 -10.43 -11.39 22.85
CA LEU A 101 -11.01 -10.69 21.70
C LEU A 101 -11.96 -9.55 22.09
N THR A 102 -12.82 -9.73 23.09
CA THR A 102 -13.81 -8.68 23.45
C THR A 102 -13.17 -7.46 24.11
N ARG A 103 -12.18 -7.70 24.99
CA ARG A 103 -11.34 -6.64 25.56
C ARG A 103 -10.57 -5.90 24.48
N PHE A 104 -10.03 -6.65 23.52
CA PHE A 104 -9.36 -6.11 22.36
C PHE A 104 -10.29 -5.23 21.50
N LEU A 105 -11.48 -5.71 21.16
CA LEU A 105 -12.48 -4.92 20.43
C LEU A 105 -12.85 -3.65 21.18
N ALA A 106 -12.89 -3.68 22.52
CA ALA A 106 -13.15 -2.48 23.31
C ALA A 106 -12.06 -1.43 23.10
N HIS A 107 -10.79 -1.85 23.10
CA HIS A 107 -9.64 -0.99 22.82
C HIS A 107 -9.79 -0.30 21.45
N GLU A 108 -10.03 -1.09 20.39
CA GLU A 108 -10.10 -0.56 19.02
C GLU A 108 -11.31 0.36 18.81
N VAL A 109 -12.46 0.07 19.41
CA VAL A 109 -13.62 0.96 19.36
C VAL A 109 -13.31 2.28 20.07
N GLY A 110 -12.58 2.24 21.20
CA GLY A 110 -12.12 3.44 21.91
C GLY A 110 -11.19 4.30 21.07
N GLU A 111 -10.17 3.68 20.45
CA GLU A 111 -9.25 4.35 19.52
C GLU A 111 -9.98 4.98 18.34
N LEU A 112 -10.86 4.21 17.67
CA LEU A 112 -11.64 4.63 16.52
C LEU A 112 -12.42 5.92 16.81
N ILE A 113 -13.15 5.93 17.92
CA ILE A 113 -13.99 7.09 18.29
C ILE A 113 -13.13 8.31 18.61
N ALA A 114 -12.00 8.12 19.29
CA ALA A 114 -11.08 9.21 19.58
C ALA A 114 -10.48 9.83 18.31
N VAL A 115 -10.05 8.98 17.36
CA VAL A 115 -9.52 9.43 16.07
C VAL A 115 -10.61 10.17 15.28
N ARG A 116 -11.82 9.61 15.21
CA ARG A 116 -12.96 10.23 14.52
C ARG A 116 -13.32 11.58 15.10
N ASP A 117 -13.50 11.67 16.42
CA ASP A 117 -13.89 12.90 17.12
C ASP A 117 -12.84 13.99 16.89
N ARG A 118 -11.56 13.64 16.97
CA ARG A 118 -10.46 14.60 16.81
C ARG A 118 -10.26 15.04 15.36
N SER A 119 -10.34 14.11 14.41
CA SER A 119 -10.26 14.41 12.97
C SER A 119 -11.44 15.28 12.50
N SER A 120 -12.66 15.05 13.04
CA SER A 120 -13.82 15.90 12.75
C SER A 120 -13.66 17.36 13.19
N GLN A 121 -12.78 17.61 14.17
CA GLN A 121 -12.39 18.94 14.64
C GLN A 121 -11.18 19.51 13.88
N GLY A 122 -10.62 18.77 12.92
CA GLY A 122 -9.43 19.14 12.16
C GLY A 122 -8.14 19.08 12.97
N LEU A 123 -8.12 18.34 14.09
CA LEU A 123 -6.98 18.27 15.01
C LEU A 123 -6.11 17.05 14.71
N ALA A 124 -4.79 17.24 14.66
CA ALA A 124 -3.78 16.18 14.55
C ALA A 124 -3.79 15.26 15.79
N PRO A 125 -3.46 13.96 15.66
CA PRO A 125 -3.44 13.04 16.80
C PRO A 125 -2.46 13.49 17.90
N VAL A 126 -2.80 13.16 19.15
CA VAL A 126 -1.87 13.35 20.28
C VAL A 126 -0.85 12.21 20.23
N ARG A 127 0.44 12.56 20.19
CA ARG A 127 1.53 11.57 20.02
C ARG A 127 1.89 10.85 21.32
N GLU A 128 1.85 11.58 22.43
CA GLU A 128 2.25 11.06 23.74
C GLU A 128 1.08 10.33 24.40
N ASN A 129 1.35 9.15 24.95
CA ASN A 129 0.36 8.35 25.67
C ASN A 129 0.43 8.73 27.15
N LEU A 130 -0.52 9.53 27.61
CA LEU A 130 -0.58 10.01 29.00
C LEU A 130 -0.77 8.84 29.98
N LEU A 131 -1.45 7.78 29.55
CA LEU A 131 -1.72 6.59 30.35
C LEU A 131 -0.60 5.54 30.23
N ASN A 132 0.61 5.91 29.84
CA ASN A 132 1.77 5.08 30.09
C ASN A 132 2.32 5.40 31.49
N GLN A 133 2.64 4.37 32.28
CA GLN A 133 3.16 4.55 33.64
C GLN A 133 4.43 5.42 33.68
N GLU A 134 5.30 5.27 32.67
CA GLU A 134 6.56 6.00 32.53
C GLU A 134 6.43 7.36 31.82
N ALA A 135 5.21 7.77 31.41
CA ALA A 135 5.03 9.05 30.72
C ALA A 135 5.33 10.22 31.65
N ASP A 136 6.12 11.17 31.14
CA ASP A 136 6.32 12.47 31.78
C ASP A 136 5.04 13.30 31.70
N LEU A 137 4.63 13.87 32.82
CA LEU A 137 3.46 14.74 32.91
C LEU A 137 3.90 16.18 32.72
N GLY A 138 4.20 16.52 31.47
CA GLY A 138 4.45 17.91 31.08
C GLY A 138 3.19 18.78 31.22
N ASP A 139 3.26 20.04 30.77
CA ASP A 139 2.16 21.01 30.92
C ASP A 139 0.89 20.67 30.12
N ARG A 140 0.94 19.70 29.19
CA ARG A 140 -0.17 19.33 28.31
C ARG A 140 -0.80 18.01 28.76
N HIS A 141 -2.07 18.09 29.16
CA HIS A 141 -2.86 16.97 29.67
C HIS A 141 -3.89 16.50 28.63
N GLU A 142 -3.43 16.13 27.43
CA GLU A 142 -4.30 15.58 26.37
C GLU A 142 -4.18 14.06 26.29
N LEU A 143 -5.29 13.35 26.08
CA LEU A 143 -5.32 11.90 25.89
C LEU A 143 -5.10 11.55 24.41
N SER A 144 -4.25 10.56 24.14
CA SER A 144 -4.08 9.97 22.82
C SER A 144 -5.22 9.02 22.43
N SER A 145 -5.31 8.63 21.15
CA SER A 145 -6.25 7.58 20.72
C SER A 145 -6.02 6.29 21.49
N ARG A 146 -4.75 5.95 21.76
CA ARG A 146 -4.37 4.78 22.54
C ARG A 146 -4.78 4.87 24.01
N ASP A 147 -4.70 6.06 24.60
CA ASP A 147 -5.23 6.31 25.94
C ASP A 147 -6.75 6.09 25.98
N HIS A 148 -7.47 6.55 24.95
CA HIS A 148 -8.91 6.27 24.80
C HIS A 148 -9.19 4.77 24.63
N GLY A 149 -8.36 4.04 23.90
CA GLY A 149 -8.44 2.58 23.83
C GLY A 149 -8.24 1.91 25.19
N ARG A 150 -7.27 2.37 25.99
CA ARG A 150 -7.05 1.88 27.37
C ARG A 150 -8.24 2.18 28.29
N ILE A 151 -8.83 3.37 28.17
CA ILE A 151 -10.05 3.72 28.92
C ILE A 151 -11.23 2.82 28.51
N ALA A 152 -11.35 2.51 27.22
CA ALA A 152 -12.39 1.60 26.73
C ALA A 152 -12.23 0.17 27.27
N GLU A 153 -11.00 -0.34 27.37
CA GLU A 153 -10.71 -1.62 28.05
C GLU A 153 -11.10 -1.57 29.54
N LEU A 154 -10.78 -0.48 30.24
CA LEU A 154 -11.17 -0.28 31.64
C LEU A 154 -12.69 -0.28 31.80
N ASN A 155 -13.42 0.39 30.91
CA ASN A 155 -14.88 0.39 30.88
C ASN A 155 -15.44 -1.03 30.67
N TRP A 156 -14.89 -1.76 29.70
CA TRP A 156 -15.29 -3.13 29.41
C TRP A 156 -15.08 -4.06 30.61
N LEU A 157 -13.88 -4.08 31.17
CA LEU A 157 -13.53 -4.92 32.33
C LEU A 157 -14.37 -4.55 33.56
N ALA A 158 -14.68 -3.27 33.77
CA ALA A 158 -15.54 -2.82 34.85
C ALA A 158 -16.98 -3.31 34.72
N THR A 159 -17.53 -3.30 33.49
CA THR A 159 -18.84 -3.88 33.20
C THR A 159 -18.84 -5.38 33.45
N GLN A 160 -17.84 -6.12 32.94
CA GLN A 160 -17.73 -7.57 33.15
C GLN A 160 -17.59 -7.92 34.65
N ALA A 161 -16.78 -7.19 35.41
CA ALA A 161 -16.63 -7.41 36.85
C ALA A 161 -17.94 -7.16 37.64
N SER A 162 -18.82 -6.31 37.11
CA SER A 162 -20.08 -5.91 37.75
C SER A 162 -21.29 -6.68 37.23
N ASP A 163 -21.15 -7.48 36.17
CA ASP A 163 -22.25 -8.18 35.50
C ASP A 163 -22.73 -9.39 36.31
N THR A 164 -23.90 -9.27 36.94
CA THR A 164 -24.47 -10.31 37.79
C THR A 164 -24.84 -11.59 37.04
N GLU A 165 -24.99 -11.53 35.72
CA GLU A 165 -25.27 -12.70 34.88
C GLU A 165 -24.01 -13.55 34.63
N LEU A 166 -22.81 -12.97 34.82
CA LEU A 166 -21.55 -13.70 34.67
C LEU A 166 -21.23 -14.56 35.92
N PRO A 167 -20.70 -15.78 35.70
CA PRO A 167 -20.16 -16.62 36.76
C PRO A 167 -19.19 -15.87 37.67
N GLY A 168 -19.27 -16.12 38.99
CA GLY A 168 -18.40 -15.49 39.99
C GLY A 168 -16.89 -15.52 39.67
N PRO A 169 -16.34 -16.65 39.17
CA PRO A 169 -14.94 -16.70 38.75
C PRO A 169 -14.59 -15.73 37.60
N GLN A 170 -15.45 -15.60 36.58
CA GLN A 170 -15.23 -14.70 35.45
C GLN A 170 -15.28 -13.23 35.89
N ARG A 171 -16.20 -12.90 36.81
CA ARG A 171 -16.23 -11.56 37.42
C ARG A 171 -14.97 -11.25 38.22
N ALA A 172 -14.49 -12.22 38.99
CA ALA A 172 -13.26 -12.06 39.78
C ALA A 172 -12.03 -11.89 38.88
N GLU A 173 -11.95 -12.64 37.79
CA GLU A 173 -10.92 -12.51 36.76
C GLU A 173 -10.97 -11.14 36.08
N ALA A 174 -12.14 -10.68 35.64
CA ALA A 174 -12.31 -9.35 35.05
C ALA A 174 -11.91 -8.22 36.03
N ARG A 175 -12.24 -8.38 37.32
CA ARG A 175 -11.81 -7.44 38.38
C ARG A 175 -10.29 -7.44 38.58
N ALA A 176 -9.66 -8.62 38.55
CA ALA A 176 -8.21 -8.74 38.65
C ALA A 176 -7.50 -8.09 37.44
N ASP A 177 -7.99 -8.35 36.23
CA ASP A 177 -7.50 -7.76 35.00
C ASP A 177 -7.67 -6.24 34.97
N LEU A 178 -8.79 -5.73 35.49
CA LEU A 178 -9.03 -4.30 35.67
C LEU A 178 -7.98 -3.69 36.60
N SER A 179 -7.73 -4.33 37.75
CA SER A 179 -6.73 -3.89 38.73
C SER A 179 -5.31 -3.87 38.16
N ALA A 180 -4.96 -4.84 37.31
CA ALA A 180 -3.69 -4.90 36.61
C ALA A 180 -3.57 -3.84 35.51
N LEU A 181 -4.66 -3.55 34.79
CA LEU A 181 -4.67 -2.50 33.77
C LEU A 181 -4.53 -1.10 34.38
N ILE A 182 -5.20 -0.83 35.52
CA ILE A 182 -5.03 0.41 36.29
C ILE A 182 -3.55 0.64 36.67
N ASP A 183 -2.85 -0.44 37.03
CA ASP A 183 -1.42 -0.42 37.35
C ASP A 183 -0.59 0.04 36.15
N ARG A 184 -0.78 -0.62 34.99
CA ARG A 184 -0.06 -0.30 33.75
C ARG A 184 -0.39 1.08 33.20
N CYS A 185 -1.61 1.57 33.46
CA CYS A 185 -2.03 2.90 33.05
C CYS A 185 -1.40 4.03 33.90
N GLY A 186 -0.55 3.71 34.88
CA GLY A 186 0.03 4.69 35.80
C GLY A 186 -1.01 5.39 36.67
N MET A 187 -2.21 4.81 36.81
CA MET A 187 -3.31 5.37 37.60
C MET A 187 -3.23 4.94 39.07
N ARG A 188 -2.15 4.27 39.48
CA ARG A 188 -1.87 3.85 40.85
C ARG A 188 -0.38 4.13 41.16
N PRO A 189 -0.04 4.70 42.33
CA PRO A 189 1.34 4.78 42.78
C PRO A 189 1.88 3.38 43.10
N VAL A 190 3.10 3.09 42.63
CA VAL A 190 3.78 1.79 42.80
C VAL A 190 4.94 1.85 43.78
N SER A 191 5.54 3.02 43.96
CA SER A 191 6.59 3.29 44.93
C SER A 191 6.09 3.00 46.35
N ALA A 192 6.98 2.51 47.21
CA ALA A 192 6.66 2.28 48.60
C ALA A 192 6.45 3.62 49.32
N ALA A 193 5.46 3.71 50.21
CA ALA A 193 5.19 4.93 50.98
C ALA A 193 6.38 5.40 51.86
N ALA A 194 7.39 4.54 52.07
CA ALA A 194 8.64 4.89 52.73
C ALA A 194 9.57 5.77 51.87
N GLU A 195 9.40 5.77 50.54
CA GLU A 195 10.11 6.60 49.57
C GLU A 195 9.29 7.86 49.27
N ALA A 196 9.22 8.77 50.25
CA ALA A 196 8.24 9.86 50.26
C ALA A 196 8.23 10.72 48.97
N GLU A 197 9.39 11.07 48.43
CA GLU A 197 9.50 11.93 47.23
C GLU A 197 8.98 11.22 45.96
N SER A 198 9.40 9.98 45.71
CA SER A 198 8.92 9.16 44.59
C SER A 198 7.43 8.85 44.71
N TYR A 199 6.97 8.52 45.93
CA TYR A 199 5.57 8.22 46.21
C TYR A 199 4.67 9.45 46.01
N GLU A 200 5.09 10.64 46.46
CA GLU A 200 4.34 11.89 46.26
C GLU A 200 4.22 12.22 44.77
N ALA A 201 5.33 12.16 44.03
CA ALA A 201 5.35 12.42 42.58
C ALA A 201 4.46 11.43 41.80
N GLU A 202 4.56 10.13 42.09
CA GLU A 202 3.70 9.11 41.45
C GLU A 202 2.22 9.26 41.83
N THR A 203 1.94 9.71 43.05
CA THR A 203 0.57 9.95 43.51
C THR A 203 -0.05 11.14 42.77
N GLU A 204 0.66 12.26 42.66
CA GLU A 204 0.24 13.42 41.87
C GLU A 204 0.02 13.04 40.39
N ALA A 205 0.92 12.20 39.87
CA ALA A 205 0.82 11.70 38.51
C ALA A 205 -0.42 10.82 38.29
N ALA A 206 -0.66 9.88 39.19
CA ALA A 206 -1.84 9.02 39.17
C ALA A 206 -3.14 9.83 39.31
N ASP A 207 -3.17 10.85 40.18
CA ASP A 207 -4.31 11.75 40.34
C ASP A 207 -4.62 12.52 39.05
N THR A 208 -3.59 13.03 38.39
CA THR A 208 -3.72 13.74 37.11
C THR A 208 -4.29 12.83 36.03
N ARG A 209 -3.73 11.62 35.85
CA ARG A 209 -4.24 10.64 34.88
C ARG A 209 -5.70 10.29 35.15
N ARG A 210 -6.07 10.04 36.41
CA ARG A 210 -7.46 9.77 36.80
C ARG A 210 -8.39 10.95 36.52
N TYR A 211 -7.96 12.17 36.81
CA TYR A 211 -8.74 13.39 36.59
C TYR A 211 -9.04 13.59 35.11
N VAL A 212 -8.03 13.49 34.25
CA VAL A 212 -8.17 13.68 32.79
C VAL A 212 -9.04 12.58 32.18
N SER A 213 -8.91 11.33 32.63
CA SER A 213 -9.73 10.21 32.15
C SER A 213 -11.16 10.19 32.70
N TRP A 214 -11.46 10.94 33.77
CA TRP A 214 -12.70 10.78 34.54
C TRP A 214 -13.99 10.87 33.73
N ASN A 215 -14.04 11.80 32.76
CA ASN A 215 -15.23 12.02 31.94
C ASN A 215 -15.49 10.90 30.92
N PHE A 216 -14.49 10.05 30.67
CA PHE A 216 -14.57 8.94 29.71
C PHE A 216 -14.85 7.59 30.38
N PHE A 217 -14.84 7.54 31.72
CA PHE A 217 -15.21 6.33 32.47
C PHE A 217 -16.73 6.12 32.52
N SER A 218 -17.14 4.87 32.31
CA SER A 218 -18.49 4.39 32.61
C SER A 218 -18.79 4.53 34.11
N TYR A 219 -20.07 4.40 34.47
CA TYR A 219 -20.47 4.47 35.88
C TYR A 219 -19.77 3.39 36.72
N GLU A 220 -19.74 2.15 36.22
CA GLU A 220 -19.07 1.02 36.85
C GLU A 220 -17.56 1.25 36.96
N ALA A 221 -16.93 1.77 35.90
CA ALA A 221 -15.50 2.06 35.90
C ALA A 221 -15.13 3.14 36.92
N LYS A 222 -15.93 4.21 37.06
CA LYS A 222 -15.70 5.24 38.10
C LYS A 222 -15.66 4.64 39.50
N HIS A 223 -16.60 3.75 39.82
CA HIS A 223 -16.66 3.08 41.12
C HIS A 223 -15.47 2.14 41.33
N LEU A 224 -15.17 1.30 40.34
CA LEU A 224 -14.11 0.29 40.47
C LEU A 224 -12.70 0.89 40.42
N VAL A 225 -12.45 1.90 39.58
CA VAL A 225 -11.18 2.64 39.57
C VAL A 225 -10.98 3.32 40.92
N SER A 226 -12.01 3.97 41.49
CA SER A 226 -11.90 4.59 42.83
C SER A 226 -11.59 3.58 43.97
N ALA A 227 -12.04 2.33 43.80
CA ALA A 227 -11.77 1.25 44.75
C ALA A 227 -10.38 0.63 44.57
N LEU A 228 -9.95 0.42 43.32
CA LEU A 228 -8.75 -0.34 42.96
C LEU A 228 -7.51 0.54 42.74
N ALA A 229 -7.64 1.82 42.41
CA ALA A 229 -6.52 2.72 42.12
C ALA A 229 -5.79 3.23 43.38
N ARG A 230 -5.64 2.36 44.38
CA ARG A 230 -4.95 2.61 45.66
C ARG A 230 -3.65 1.82 45.71
N PRO A 231 -2.65 2.25 46.50
CA PRO A 231 -1.44 1.46 46.76
C PRO A 231 -1.79 0.01 47.12
N ILE A 232 -0.94 -0.94 46.74
CA ILE A 232 -1.22 -2.38 46.89
C ILE A 232 -1.49 -2.76 48.36
N GLU A 233 -0.87 -2.05 49.31
CA GLU A 233 -1.02 -2.22 50.76
C GLU A 233 -2.41 -1.79 51.27
N GLN A 234 -3.15 -1.01 50.48
CA GLN A 234 -4.47 -0.47 50.80
C GLN A 234 -5.61 -1.20 50.07
N LEU A 235 -5.28 -2.21 49.26
CA LEU A 235 -6.26 -3.05 48.57
C LEU A 235 -6.78 -4.16 49.50
N ASP A 236 -7.96 -4.70 49.18
CA ASP A 236 -8.43 -5.94 49.79
C ASP A 236 -7.41 -7.06 49.56
N PRO A 237 -7.19 -8.00 50.52
CA PRO A 237 -6.21 -9.07 50.36
C PRO A 237 -6.36 -9.89 49.06
N THR A 238 -7.59 -10.07 48.57
CA THR A 238 -7.87 -10.78 47.32
C THR A 238 -7.37 -10.00 46.12
N ASP A 239 -7.69 -8.70 46.05
CA ASP A 239 -7.27 -7.80 44.97
C ASP A 239 -5.76 -7.59 44.98
N ALA A 240 -5.16 -7.47 46.17
CA ALA A 240 -3.70 -7.35 46.35
C ALA A 240 -2.97 -8.62 45.86
N THR A 241 -3.48 -9.80 46.20
CA THR A 241 -2.89 -11.08 45.76
C THR A 241 -2.97 -11.24 44.25
N ALA A 242 -4.13 -10.90 43.65
CA ALA A 242 -4.31 -10.97 42.20
C ALA A 242 -3.39 -9.98 41.46
N LEU A 243 -3.28 -8.75 41.96
CA LEU A 243 -2.36 -7.74 41.41
C LEU A 243 -0.90 -8.19 41.50
N GLN A 244 -0.47 -8.73 42.64
CA GLN A 244 0.88 -9.25 42.80
C GLN A 244 1.17 -10.38 41.81
N ALA A 245 0.23 -11.33 41.64
CA ALA A 245 0.36 -12.41 40.67
C ALA A 245 0.49 -11.88 39.23
N SER A 246 -0.22 -10.81 38.89
CA SER A 246 -0.11 -10.14 37.58
C SER A 246 1.24 -9.45 37.40
N ARG A 247 1.75 -8.74 38.41
CA ARG A 247 3.11 -8.15 38.40
C ARG A 247 4.18 -9.23 38.24
N ASP A 248 4.08 -10.33 38.98
CA ASP A 248 5.00 -11.46 38.89
C ASP A 248 4.94 -12.16 37.52
N ALA A 249 3.76 -12.21 36.89
CA ALA A 249 3.60 -12.73 35.54
C ALA A 249 4.22 -11.79 34.49
N ALA A 250 4.01 -10.47 34.63
CA ALA A 250 4.62 -9.46 33.75
C ALA A 250 6.16 -9.50 33.83
N LEU A 251 6.72 -9.57 35.04
CA LEU A 251 8.16 -9.69 35.26
C LEU A 251 8.76 -10.98 34.67
N ARG A 252 8.01 -12.09 34.70
CA ARG A 252 8.40 -13.34 34.04
C ARG A 252 8.36 -13.22 32.52
N ALA A 253 7.33 -12.58 31.98
CA ALA A 253 7.22 -12.33 30.55
C ALA A 253 8.34 -11.40 30.05
N GLU A 254 8.61 -10.31 30.77
CA GLU A 254 9.71 -9.38 30.48
C GLU A 254 11.06 -10.09 30.47
N ARG A 255 11.36 -10.93 31.47
CA ARG A 255 12.60 -11.74 31.48
C ARG A 255 12.68 -12.77 30.35
N GLN A 256 11.55 -13.29 29.88
CA GLN A 256 11.51 -14.19 28.72
C GLN A 256 11.73 -13.41 27.41
N VAL A 257 11.22 -12.19 27.33
CA VAL A 257 11.43 -11.27 26.20
C VAL A 257 12.87 -10.76 26.17
N GLU A 258 13.45 -10.35 27.30
CA GLU A 258 14.87 -9.94 27.39
C GLU A 258 15.86 -11.08 27.11
N ALA A 259 15.50 -12.33 27.45
CA ALA A 259 16.30 -13.50 27.07
C ALA A 259 16.20 -13.85 25.58
N PHE A 260 15.23 -13.28 24.85
CA PHE A 260 14.96 -13.56 23.44
C PHE A 260 15.36 -12.38 22.53
N ILE A 261 15.33 -11.14 23.04
CA ILE A 261 15.64 -9.92 22.31
C ILE A 261 17.05 -9.44 22.69
N GLY A 262 18.01 -9.68 21.80
CA GLY A 262 19.20 -8.83 21.74
C GLY A 262 18.74 -7.41 21.40
N ARG A 263 18.75 -6.50 22.38
CA ARG A 263 18.35 -5.10 22.21
C ARG A 263 19.11 -4.50 21.02
N ARG A 264 18.36 -4.04 20.01
CA ARG A 264 18.88 -3.18 18.97
C ARG A 264 18.02 -1.92 18.95
N GLU A 265 18.47 -0.90 19.66
CA GLU A 265 17.97 0.46 19.44
C GLU A 265 18.34 0.86 18.02
N VAL A 266 17.33 1.03 17.17
CA VAL A 266 17.51 1.69 15.87
C VAL A 266 17.22 3.16 16.08
N THR A 267 18.17 3.88 16.67
CA THR A 267 18.16 5.35 16.70
C THR A 267 18.74 5.84 15.36
N MET A 268 17.92 5.77 14.31
CA MET A 268 18.21 6.50 13.08
C MET A 268 17.72 7.94 13.26
N PRO A 269 18.45 8.97 12.78
CA PRO A 269 17.90 10.32 12.71
C PRO A 269 16.61 10.30 11.86
N MET A 270 15.55 10.86 12.45
CA MET A 270 14.18 10.82 11.92
C MET A 270 14.09 11.67 10.64
N PRO A 271 13.68 11.10 9.49
CA PRO A 271 13.44 11.90 8.30
C PRO A 271 12.25 12.86 8.51
N GLY A 272 12.28 14.03 7.88
CA GLY A 272 11.30 15.09 8.04
C GLY A 272 11.54 16.02 9.24
N TYR A 273 12.66 15.82 9.94
CA TYR A 273 13.10 16.66 11.05
C TYR A 273 14.34 17.48 10.66
N ASP A 274 14.49 18.64 11.28
CA ASP A 274 15.68 19.47 11.20
C ASP A 274 16.83 18.88 12.03
N GLN A 275 17.99 19.56 12.00
CA GLN A 275 19.17 19.18 12.77
C GLN A 275 18.99 19.18 14.29
N ASN A 276 17.92 19.78 14.80
CA ASN A 276 17.58 19.81 16.23
C ASN A 276 16.55 18.74 16.61
N GLY A 277 16.13 17.88 15.65
CA GLY A 277 15.09 16.90 15.86
C GLY A 277 13.68 17.52 15.96
N LEU A 278 13.47 18.72 15.39
CA LEU A 278 12.16 19.36 15.28
C LEU A 278 11.57 19.13 13.88
N PRO A 279 10.25 18.89 13.74
CA PRO A 279 9.63 18.75 12.43
C PRO A 279 9.86 19.98 11.57
N LEU A 280 10.13 19.78 10.27
CA LEU A 280 10.31 20.89 9.34
C LEU A 280 9.01 21.72 9.21
N PRO A 281 9.09 23.06 9.27
CA PRO A 281 7.93 23.92 9.04
C PRO A 281 7.34 23.73 7.64
N ARG A 282 6.00 23.76 7.53
CA ARG A 282 5.26 23.48 6.28
C ARG A 282 5.62 24.45 5.15
N ASP A 283 5.82 25.71 5.49
CA ASP A 283 6.22 26.78 4.56
C ASP A 283 7.67 26.64 4.08
N GLN A 284 8.47 25.77 4.70
CA GLN A 284 9.86 25.51 4.33
C GLN A 284 10.06 24.23 3.54
N LEU A 285 9.03 23.37 3.42
CA LEU A 285 9.15 22.05 2.79
C LEU A 285 9.69 22.11 1.34
N GLU A 286 9.24 23.08 0.54
CA GLU A 286 9.73 23.25 -0.83
C GLU A 286 11.22 23.58 -0.86
N SER A 287 11.64 24.58 -0.07
CA SER A 287 13.06 24.96 0.04
C SER A 287 13.93 23.83 0.59
N ALA A 288 13.42 23.07 1.56
CA ALA A 288 14.11 21.92 2.14
C ALA A 288 14.25 20.80 1.10
N ALA A 289 13.23 20.54 0.29
CA ALA A 289 13.29 19.55 -0.78
C ALA A 289 14.40 19.89 -1.79
N THR A 290 14.53 21.17 -2.19
CA THR A 290 15.62 21.61 -3.07
C THR A 290 16.99 21.39 -2.42
N GLN A 291 17.16 21.77 -1.15
CA GLN A 291 18.42 21.62 -0.43
C GLN A 291 18.83 20.15 -0.28
N TRP A 292 17.89 19.26 0.04
CA TRP A 292 18.16 17.83 0.16
C TRP A 292 18.46 17.18 -1.19
N ALA A 293 17.80 17.60 -2.26
CA ALA A 293 18.12 17.15 -3.62
C ALA A 293 19.55 17.57 -4.04
N GLU A 294 19.95 18.81 -3.75
CA GLU A 294 21.32 19.29 -3.97
C GLU A 294 22.34 18.50 -3.15
N TYR A 295 22.04 18.22 -1.88
CA TYR A 295 22.90 17.42 -1.02
C TYR A 295 23.04 15.98 -1.54
N ARG A 296 21.94 15.35 -1.96
CA ARG A 296 21.95 14.02 -2.60
C ARG A 296 22.80 14.02 -3.87
N ALA A 297 22.71 15.05 -4.71
CA ALA A 297 23.56 15.20 -5.89
C ALA A 297 25.07 15.31 -5.53
N GLN A 298 25.42 16.02 -4.45
CA GLN A 298 26.79 16.10 -3.97
C GLN A 298 27.33 14.74 -3.47
N VAL A 299 26.52 13.99 -2.71
CA VAL A 299 26.89 12.63 -2.29
C VAL A 299 27.06 11.71 -3.51
N SER A 300 26.17 11.83 -4.50
CA SER A 300 26.26 11.11 -5.77
C SER A 300 27.56 11.38 -6.52
N ALA A 301 27.91 12.65 -6.73
CA ALA A 301 29.14 13.03 -7.43
C ALA A 301 30.39 12.48 -6.70
N ARG A 302 30.42 12.56 -5.37
CA ARG A 302 31.54 12.05 -4.57
C ARG A 302 31.66 10.52 -4.66
N THR A 303 30.54 9.81 -4.62
CA THR A 303 30.49 8.35 -4.73
C THR A 303 30.95 7.88 -6.11
N ALA A 304 30.46 8.52 -7.18
CA ALA A 304 30.88 8.25 -8.55
C ALA A 304 32.38 8.45 -8.74
N GLN A 305 32.93 9.59 -8.28
CA GLN A 305 34.38 9.87 -8.34
C GLN A 305 35.22 8.83 -7.59
N ALA A 306 34.74 8.34 -6.44
CA ALA A 306 35.43 7.30 -5.69
C ALA A 306 35.49 5.96 -6.46
N ILE A 307 34.39 5.58 -7.12
CA ILE A 307 34.31 4.39 -7.97
C ILE A 307 35.22 4.53 -9.19
N GLU A 308 35.17 5.68 -9.88
CA GLU A 308 36.06 5.99 -11.01
C GLU A 308 37.53 5.91 -10.61
N GLY A 309 37.89 6.46 -9.45
CA GLY A 309 39.25 6.42 -8.92
C GLY A 309 39.75 5.00 -8.67
N GLN A 310 38.89 4.10 -8.16
CA GLN A 310 39.22 2.69 -7.97
C GLN A 310 39.43 1.98 -9.32
N LEU A 311 38.51 2.18 -10.26
CA LEU A 311 38.61 1.61 -11.61
C LEU A 311 39.88 2.08 -12.35
N ALA A 312 40.25 3.35 -12.20
CA ALA A 312 41.46 3.93 -12.79
C ALA A 312 42.77 3.33 -12.21
N GLN A 313 42.73 2.83 -10.97
CA GLN A 313 43.84 2.13 -10.33
C GLN A 313 43.91 0.64 -10.71
N GLY A 314 42.97 0.16 -11.54
CA GLY A 314 42.82 -1.25 -11.88
C GLY A 314 42.15 -2.06 -10.77
N GLU A 315 41.61 -1.41 -9.74
CA GLU A 315 40.84 -2.06 -8.69
C GLU A 315 39.38 -2.18 -9.12
N PHE A 316 38.83 -3.38 -9.12
CA PHE A 316 37.42 -3.60 -9.44
C PHE A 316 36.58 -3.58 -8.16
N PRO A 317 35.77 -2.53 -7.92
CA PRO A 317 35.10 -2.34 -6.65
C PRO A 317 34.01 -3.38 -6.43
N ARG A 318 34.02 -4.00 -5.25
CA ARG A 318 32.98 -4.93 -4.79
C ARG A 318 32.06 -4.24 -3.79
N ARG A 319 30.75 -4.33 -3.98
CA ARG A 319 29.73 -3.65 -3.16
C ARG A 319 28.46 -4.48 -3.03
N ARG A 320 27.79 -4.39 -1.87
CA ARG A 320 26.35 -4.71 -1.79
C ARG A 320 25.58 -3.65 -2.57
N VAL A 321 24.58 -4.05 -3.36
CA VAL A 321 23.92 -3.16 -4.31
C VAL A 321 22.41 -3.15 -4.13
N VAL A 322 21.83 -1.95 -4.12
CA VAL A 322 20.39 -1.70 -4.18
C VAL A 322 20.10 -0.82 -5.39
N ILE A 323 19.15 -1.23 -6.24
CA ILE A 323 18.76 -0.49 -7.46
C ILE A 323 17.30 -0.06 -7.33
N GLY A 324 17.03 1.25 -7.42
CA GLY A 324 15.71 1.83 -7.25
C GLY A 324 15.53 2.55 -5.91
N GLY A 325 14.38 3.21 -5.72
CA GLY A 325 14.17 4.14 -4.61
C GLY A 325 12.70 4.28 -4.21
N GLY A 326 12.27 5.50 -3.88
CA GLY A 326 10.93 5.78 -3.39
C GLY A 326 10.71 5.31 -1.95
N ALA A 327 9.48 4.90 -1.63
CA ALA A 327 9.13 4.34 -0.31
C ALA A 327 9.99 3.12 0.11
N SER A 328 10.61 2.42 -0.85
CA SER A 328 11.50 1.28 -0.55
C SER A 328 12.75 1.67 0.24
N LEU A 329 13.15 2.94 0.18
CA LEU A 329 14.30 3.49 0.91
C LEU A 329 14.16 3.37 2.43
N THR A 330 12.95 3.12 2.93
CA THR A 330 12.67 2.80 4.32
C THR A 330 13.48 1.61 4.82
N GLY A 331 13.62 0.58 3.98
CA GLY A 331 14.39 -0.63 4.27
C GLY A 331 15.85 -0.57 3.81
N ARG A 332 16.35 0.60 3.41
CA ARG A 332 17.69 0.74 2.85
C ARG A 332 18.77 0.36 3.87
N ASP A 333 19.71 -0.47 3.43
CA ASP A 333 21.00 -0.66 4.09
C ASP A 333 21.95 0.52 3.78
N ALA A 334 22.45 1.18 4.82
CA ALA A 334 23.36 2.33 4.71
C ALA A 334 24.74 1.94 4.14
N ASP A 335 25.16 0.68 4.31
CA ASP A 335 26.43 0.17 3.81
C ASP A 335 26.34 -0.35 2.36
N ALA A 336 25.14 -0.42 1.79
CA ALA A 336 24.94 -0.78 0.40
C ALA A 336 25.02 0.45 -0.52
N LEU A 337 25.58 0.24 -1.71
CA LEU A 337 25.56 1.22 -2.79
C LEU A 337 24.14 1.32 -3.35
N LEU A 338 23.51 2.48 -3.18
CA LEU A 338 22.22 2.79 -3.80
C LEU A 338 22.44 3.36 -5.21
N ILE A 339 21.78 2.79 -6.22
CA ILE A 339 21.66 3.41 -7.55
C ILE A 339 20.19 3.75 -7.80
N ASP A 340 19.89 5.04 -7.87
CA ASP A 340 18.52 5.52 -7.97
C ASP A 340 18.43 6.86 -8.72
N GLY A 341 17.55 6.92 -9.72
CA GLY A 341 17.17 8.17 -10.38
C GLY A 341 16.07 8.84 -9.55
N ALA A 342 16.42 9.90 -8.80
CA ALA A 342 15.51 10.60 -7.90
C ALA A 342 14.17 10.98 -8.57
N GLY A 343 13.10 10.98 -7.79
CA GLY A 343 11.79 11.50 -8.20
C GLY A 343 11.02 10.60 -9.17
N ARG A 344 11.53 9.42 -9.50
CA ARG A 344 10.92 8.50 -10.46
C ARG A 344 9.71 7.71 -9.91
N TRP A 345 9.55 7.62 -8.60
CA TRP A 345 8.67 6.62 -7.97
C TRP A 345 7.56 7.25 -7.14
N HIS A 346 6.29 6.98 -7.49
CA HIS A 346 5.07 7.37 -6.73
C HIS A 346 4.83 8.88 -6.52
N LEU A 347 5.67 9.74 -7.11
CA LEU A 347 5.61 11.19 -6.95
C LEU A 347 5.01 11.85 -8.19
N ASP A 348 3.69 11.74 -8.33
CA ASP A 348 2.94 12.54 -9.30
C ASP A 348 3.20 14.04 -9.02
N PRO A 349 3.49 14.89 -10.03
CA PRO A 349 3.72 16.34 -9.86
C PRO A 349 2.47 17.12 -9.43
N GLY A 350 1.42 16.43 -8.96
CA GLY A 350 0.24 17.01 -8.36
C GLY A 350 0.51 17.61 -6.97
N ARG A 351 -0.56 17.96 -6.25
CA ARG A 351 -0.48 18.66 -4.95
C ARG A 351 0.15 17.84 -3.82
N GLY A 352 0.40 16.55 -4.03
CA GLY A 352 0.84 15.59 -3.01
C GLY A 352 0.56 14.16 -3.43
N ILE A 353 0.88 13.19 -2.59
CA ILE A 353 0.41 11.81 -2.82
C ILE A 353 -1.11 11.71 -2.65
N VAL A 354 -1.73 10.63 -3.13
CA VAL A 354 -3.20 10.53 -3.26
C VAL A 354 -3.91 10.30 -1.92
N GLN A 355 -3.15 9.89 -0.90
CA GLN A 355 -3.55 9.63 0.48
C GLN A 355 -3.49 10.88 1.35
N SER A 356 -4.34 10.90 2.38
CA SER A 356 -4.27 11.87 3.48
C SER A 356 -3.29 11.46 4.56
N ALA A 357 -2.95 12.40 5.45
CA ALA A 357 -2.13 12.10 6.62
C ALA A 357 -2.74 11.03 7.54
N ASP A 358 -4.07 10.98 7.69
CA ASP A 358 -4.73 9.92 8.46
C ASP A 358 -4.60 8.54 7.79
N GLN A 359 -4.68 8.47 6.46
CA GLN A 359 -4.57 7.21 5.71
C GLN A 359 -3.16 6.62 5.73
N ASP A 360 -2.15 7.49 5.83
CA ASP A 360 -0.73 7.12 5.86
C ASP A 360 -0.08 7.35 7.24
N ARG A 361 -0.89 7.41 8.30
CA ARG A 361 -0.42 7.68 9.67
C ARG A 361 0.67 6.71 10.16
N ASP A 362 0.66 5.48 9.66
CA ASP A 362 1.60 4.42 10.02
C ASP A 362 3.02 4.69 9.49
N LEU A 363 3.21 5.68 8.61
CA LEU A 363 4.54 6.15 8.22
C LEU A 363 5.40 6.58 9.44
N ALA A 364 4.77 6.99 10.54
CA ALA A 364 5.46 7.28 11.80
C ALA A 364 6.14 6.05 12.39
N GLU A 365 5.49 4.89 12.33
CA GLU A 365 6.05 3.63 12.82
C GLU A 365 7.12 3.07 11.88
N TRP A 366 6.86 3.08 10.58
CA TRP A 366 7.69 2.37 9.60
C TRP A 366 8.85 3.21 9.05
N MET A 367 8.62 4.49 8.77
CA MET A 367 9.63 5.40 8.21
C MET A 367 10.26 6.33 9.25
N GLY A 368 9.64 6.47 10.42
CA GLY A 368 10.04 7.47 11.41
C GLY A 368 9.71 8.90 10.97
N VAL A 369 8.67 9.09 10.16
CA VAL A 369 8.21 10.42 9.71
C VAL A 369 6.80 10.65 10.19
N ASP A 370 6.44 11.86 10.66
CA ASP A 370 5.04 12.13 11.03
C ASP A 370 4.30 12.85 9.88
N PRO A 371 3.36 12.18 9.20
CA PRO A 371 2.48 12.77 8.20
C PRO A 371 1.80 14.08 8.66
N HIS A 372 1.34 14.15 9.91
CA HIS A 372 0.54 15.26 10.43
C HIS A 372 1.34 16.55 10.62
N SER A 373 2.66 16.43 10.77
CA SER A 373 3.54 17.61 10.83
C SER A 373 3.53 18.41 9.53
N THR A 374 3.23 17.75 8.41
CA THR A 374 3.34 18.34 7.06
C THR A 374 2.04 18.93 6.53
N VAL A 375 0.91 18.70 7.20
CA VAL A 375 -0.44 19.09 6.73
C VAL A 375 -1.23 19.88 7.75
N GLU A 376 -2.11 20.79 7.32
CA GLU A 376 -2.96 21.57 8.22
C GLU A 376 -4.00 20.74 8.95
N ARG A 377 -4.68 19.84 8.24
CA ARG A 377 -5.71 18.96 8.80
C ARG A 377 -5.38 17.50 8.49
N PRO A 378 -5.80 16.54 9.33
CA PRO A 378 -5.51 15.12 9.12
C PRO A 378 -6.01 14.56 7.77
N GLY A 379 -7.13 15.07 7.26
CA GLY A 379 -7.71 14.66 5.97
C GLY A 379 -7.06 15.31 4.74
N ASP A 380 -6.05 16.17 4.90
CA ASP A 380 -5.36 16.79 3.77
C ASP A 380 -4.30 15.84 3.19
N ARG A 381 -4.05 15.97 1.87
CA ARG A 381 -3.04 15.18 1.14
C ARG A 381 -1.63 15.48 1.64
N LEU A 382 -0.79 14.45 1.67
CA LEU A 382 0.61 14.62 2.03
C LEU A 382 1.39 15.36 0.94
N PRO A 383 2.07 16.50 1.24
CA PRO A 383 2.72 17.31 0.22
C PRO A 383 3.86 16.58 -0.47
N ILE A 384 3.98 16.77 -1.79
CA ILE A 384 5.03 16.14 -2.60
C ILE A 384 6.44 16.52 -2.12
N HIS A 385 6.61 17.76 -1.65
CA HIS A 385 7.88 18.24 -1.11
C HIS A 385 8.27 17.53 0.20
N ALA A 386 7.31 17.17 1.05
CA ALA A 386 7.61 16.40 2.25
C ALA A 386 8.14 15.02 1.89
N VAL A 387 7.49 14.34 0.94
CA VAL A 387 7.93 13.01 0.50
C VAL A 387 9.33 13.06 -0.13
N ARG A 388 9.61 14.06 -0.97
CA ARG A 388 10.96 14.28 -1.54
C ARG A 388 12.03 14.45 -0.45
N VAL A 389 11.74 15.27 0.57
CA VAL A 389 12.67 15.43 1.71
C VAL A 389 12.92 14.08 2.39
N TRP A 390 11.88 13.30 2.67
CA TRP A 390 12.02 12.00 3.32
C TRP A 390 12.86 11.03 2.49
N GLU A 391 12.57 10.92 1.19
CA GLU A 391 13.31 10.07 0.27
C GLU A 391 14.78 10.48 0.16
N ASP A 392 15.08 11.77 -0.02
CA ASP A 392 16.45 12.25 -0.15
C ASP A 392 17.26 12.08 1.15
N GLN A 393 16.61 12.26 2.31
CA GLN A 393 17.22 11.98 3.61
C GLN A 393 17.53 10.48 3.78
N LEU A 394 16.61 9.61 3.41
CA LEU A 394 16.85 8.16 3.43
C LEU A 394 17.93 7.76 2.41
N ALA A 395 17.93 8.37 1.23
CA ALA A 395 18.88 8.13 0.16
C ALA A 395 20.30 8.66 0.44
N THR A 396 20.48 9.52 1.44
CA THR A 396 21.80 10.08 1.79
C THR A 396 22.38 9.51 3.09
N ARG A 397 21.75 8.49 3.66
CA ARG A 397 22.28 7.71 4.80
C ARG A 397 23.55 6.93 4.48
N GLY A 398 23.89 6.75 3.20
CA GLY A 398 25.08 6.05 2.73
C GLY A 398 25.42 6.41 1.28
N ASP A 399 26.31 5.62 0.66
CA ASP A 399 26.75 5.83 -0.73
C ASP A 399 25.58 5.74 -1.71
N VAL A 400 25.39 6.76 -2.54
CA VAL A 400 24.33 6.81 -3.56
C VAL A 400 24.92 7.25 -4.89
N VAL A 401 24.38 6.76 -6.01
CA VAL A 401 24.65 7.25 -7.35
C VAL A 401 23.33 7.57 -8.04
N ASN A 402 23.19 8.80 -8.52
CA ASN A 402 22.06 9.26 -9.32
C ASN A 402 22.17 8.65 -10.71
N GLY A 403 21.44 7.56 -10.96
CA GLY A 403 21.69 6.75 -12.13
C GLY A 403 20.68 5.64 -12.34
N HIS A 404 20.81 5.00 -13.50
CA HIS A 404 20.19 3.71 -13.78
C HIS A 404 21.24 2.61 -13.75
N ALA A 405 20.84 1.42 -13.34
CA ALA A 405 21.71 0.26 -13.30
C ALA A 405 21.16 -0.90 -14.12
N ARG A 406 22.06 -1.68 -14.70
CA ARG A 406 21.78 -2.94 -15.39
C ARG A 406 22.69 -4.01 -14.81
N LEU A 407 22.12 -5.16 -14.43
CA LEU A 407 22.90 -6.33 -14.04
C LEU A 407 23.39 -7.07 -15.27
N ARG A 408 24.62 -7.59 -15.21
CA ARG A 408 25.30 -8.30 -16.30
C ARG A 408 26.16 -9.43 -15.79
N LEU A 409 26.48 -10.38 -16.66
CA LEU A 409 27.48 -11.41 -16.42
C LEU A 409 28.85 -10.93 -16.90
N GLY A 410 29.81 -10.96 -15.98
CA GLY A 410 31.22 -10.79 -16.31
C GLY A 410 31.78 -11.96 -17.10
N ARG A 411 33.10 -11.89 -17.35
CA ARG A 411 33.80 -12.89 -18.17
C ARG A 411 33.91 -14.24 -17.47
N ASP A 412 34.04 -14.22 -16.15
CA ASP A 412 34.10 -15.41 -15.32
C ASP A 412 32.72 -15.80 -14.79
N SER A 413 31.64 -15.28 -15.39
CA SER A 413 30.25 -15.44 -14.91
C SER A 413 30.12 -14.98 -13.45
N GLU A 414 30.77 -13.87 -13.11
CA GLU A 414 30.51 -13.09 -11.91
C GLU A 414 29.39 -12.06 -12.17
N LEU A 415 28.62 -11.72 -11.14
CA LEU A 415 27.53 -10.75 -11.28
C LEU A 415 28.08 -9.32 -11.18
N LEU A 416 27.88 -8.54 -12.24
CA LEU A 416 28.34 -7.17 -12.39
C LEU A 416 27.16 -6.20 -12.47
N VAL A 417 27.40 -4.95 -12.07
CA VAL A 417 26.46 -3.84 -12.25
C VAL A 417 27.08 -2.79 -13.15
N GLU A 418 26.40 -2.52 -14.26
CA GLU A 418 26.65 -1.39 -15.15
C GLU A 418 25.82 -0.20 -14.67
N ILE A 419 26.45 0.86 -14.19
CA ILE A 419 25.79 2.06 -13.68
C ILE A 419 25.93 3.19 -14.69
N ARG A 420 24.80 3.75 -15.13
CA ARG A 420 24.71 4.92 -16.00
C ARG A 420 24.25 6.11 -15.17
N THR A 421 25.17 7.03 -14.89
CA THR A 421 24.84 8.27 -14.17
C THR A 421 23.93 9.16 -14.99
N LEU A 422 23.06 9.94 -14.35
CA LEU A 422 22.21 10.92 -15.02
C LEU A 422 22.91 12.28 -15.10
N GLY A 423 22.85 12.93 -16.26
CA GLY A 423 23.26 14.32 -16.46
C GLY A 423 22.25 15.33 -15.93
N GLU A 424 22.58 16.63 -16.00
CA GLU A 424 21.65 17.72 -15.65
C GLU A 424 20.40 17.74 -16.53
N ASP A 425 20.50 17.22 -17.76
CA ASP A 425 19.41 17.03 -18.72
C ASP A 425 18.58 15.76 -18.47
N GLY A 426 18.90 15.01 -17.40
CA GLY A 426 18.26 13.75 -17.06
C GLY A 426 18.62 12.58 -17.98
N GLN A 427 19.59 12.73 -18.88
CA GLN A 427 20.00 11.67 -19.80
C GLN A 427 21.08 10.77 -19.20
N GLU A 428 21.08 9.49 -19.59
CA GLU A 428 22.11 8.54 -19.19
C GLU A 428 23.48 8.89 -19.81
N SER A 429 24.52 8.88 -18.98
CA SER A 429 25.91 9.04 -19.43
C SER A 429 26.34 7.92 -20.38
N ALA A 430 27.01 8.29 -21.46
CA ALA A 430 27.60 7.35 -22.41
C ALA A 430 28.74 6.49 -21.80
N THR A 431 29.31 6.91 -20.66
CA THR A 431 30.36 6.16 -19.97
C THR A 431 29.81 5.53 -18.68
N PRO A 432 29.74 4.19 -18.60
CA PRO A 432 29.26 3.50 -17.40
C PRO A 432 30.32 3.40 -16.31
N LEU A 433 29.87 3.37 -15.06
CA LEU A 433 30.64 2.86 -13.93
C LEU A 433 30.37 1.36 -13.76
N TRP A 434 31.32 0.64 -13.18
CA TRP A 434 31.22 -0.80 -12.97
C TRP A 434 31.53 -1.18 -11.53
N VAL A 435 30.68 -2.04 -10.96
CA VAL A 435 30.92 -2.65 -9.64
C VAL A 435 30.59 -4.15 -9.68
N ALA A 436 31.30 -4.96 -8.90
CA ALA A 436 30.98 -6.36 -8.66
C ALA A 436 29.95 -6.45 -7.53
N CYS A 437 28.93 -7.28 -7.70
CA CYS A 437 27.95 -7.54 -6.66
C CYS A 437 28.58 -8.36 -5.51
N GLU A 438 28.39 -7.88 -4.30
CA GLU A 438 28.60 -8.63 -3.06
C GLU A 438 27.24 -9.10 -2.52
N GLY A 439 27.10 -10.40 -2.33
CA GLY A 439 25.84 -10.98 -1.87
C GLY A 439 24.72 -10.89 -2.93
N THR A 440 23.47 -10.87 -2.46
CA THR A 440 22.26 -10.78 -3.28
C THR A 440 21.89 -9.30 -3.46
N PRO A 441 21.94 -8.73 -4.67
CA PRO A 441 21.45 -7.37 -4.90
C PRO A 441 19.92 -7.30 -4.75
N SER A 442 19.41 -6.12 -4.37
CA SER A 442 17.97 -5.82 -4.27
C SER A 442 17.53 -4.85 -5.37
N ILE A 443 16.33 -5.06 -5.90
CA ILE A 443 15.74 -4.24 -6.96
C ILE A 443 14.36 -3.72 -6.52
N ALA A 444 14.24 -2.40 -6.45
CA ALA A 444 13.02 -1.67 -6.08
C ALA A 444 12.69 -0.58 -7.12
N THR A 445 12.68 -0.93 -8.41
CA THR A 445 12.47 0.01 -9.52
C THR A 445 10.99 0.37 -9.74
N GLY A 446 10.21 0.54 -8.68
CA GLY A 446 8.81 0.99 -8.73
C GLY A 446 7.86 0.20 -9.64
N LEU A 447 6.78 0.84 -10.09
CA LEU A 447 5.76 0.21 -10.94
C LEU A 447 6.30 -0.05 -12.36
N THR A 448 5.86 -1.16 -12.95
CA THR A 448 6.18 -1.55 -14.32
C THR A 448 5.47 -0.67 -15.35
N PRO A 449 5.95 -0.56 -16.61
CA PRO A 449 5.39 0.39 -17.59
C PRO A 449 3.91 0.16 -17.94
N GLU A 450 3.19 1.22 -18.28
CA GLU A 450 1.81 1.16 -18.80
C GLU A 450 1.69 0.41 -20.14
N VAL A 451 0.54 -0.22 -20.37
CA VAL A 451 0.24 -0.98 -21.59
C VAL A 451 -0.17 -0.06 -22.75
N VAL A 452 0.26 -0.42 -23.95
CA VAL A 452 -0.11 0.25 -25.20
C VAL A 452 -1.59 0.00 -25.55
N PRO A 453 -2.34 0.98 -26.09
CA PRO A 453 -3.73 0.80 -26.50
C PRO A 453 -3.90 -0.29 -27.57
N GLY A 454 -5.00 -1.06 -27.48
CA GLY A 454 -5.30 -2.16 -28.41
C GLY A 454 -4.68 -3.51 -28.04
N MET A 455 -3.79 -3.56 -27.04
CA MET A 455 -3.15 -4.80 -26.59
C MET A 455 -4.18 -5.86 -26.14
N PRO A 456 -4.04 -7.14 -26.55
CA PRO A 456 -4.94 -8.21 -26.16
C PRO A 456 -4.97 -8.47 -24.65
N ARG A 457 -6.18 -8.55 -24.09
CA ARG A 457 -6.46 -8.85 -22.67
C ARG A 457 -7.28 -10.12 -22.53
N GLY A 458 -7.31 -10.69 -21.32
CA GLY A 458 -8.13 -11.86 -20.97
C GLY A 458 -7.33 -13.15 -20.82
N GLU A 459 -7.97 -14.29 -21.06
CA GLU A 459 -7.45 -15.64 -20.75
C GLU A 459 -6.09 -15.94 -21.41
N PHE A 460 -5.84 -15.41 -22.61
CA PHE A 460 -4.60 -15.58 -23.36
C PHE A 460 -3.91 -14.25 -23.65
N ALA A 461 -3.90 -13.33 -22.67
CA ALA A 461 -3.35 -11.98 -22.83
C ALA A 461 -1.87 -11.97 -23.28
N VAL A 462 -1.53 -10.99 -24.12
CA VAL A 462 -0.16 -10.65 -24.52
C VAL A 462 -0.07 -9.14 -24.42
N GLU A 463 0.69 -8.64 -23.46
CA GLU A 463 0.54 -7.25 -22.98
C GLU A 463 1.73 -6.37 -23.33
N SER A 464 2.77 -6.95 -23.93
CA SER A 464 3.91 -6.20 -24.42
C SER A 464 4.43 -6.75 -25.73
N ARG A 465 5.10 -5.88 -26.49
CA ARG A 465 5.85 -6.26 -27.68
C ARG A 465 6.91 -7.32 -27.38
N SER A 466 7.70 -7.14 -26.30
CA SER A 466 8.76 -8.08 -25.94
C SER A 466 8.21 -9.47 -25.60
N GLU A 467 7.05 -9.53 -24.93
CA GLU A 467 6.33 -10.80 -24.69
C GLU A 467 5.90 -11.45 -26.02
N ALA A 468 5.31 -10.68 -26.95
CA ALA A 468 4.90 -11.18 -28.25
C ALA A 468 6.09 -11.74 -29.07
N VAL A 469 7.18 -10.99 -29.16
CA VAL A 469 8.41 -11.40 -29.86
C VAL A 469 8.99 -12.67 -29.23
N ARG A 470 9.03 -12.75 -27.90
CA ARG A 470 9.51 -13.94 -27.19
C ARG A 470 8.65 -15.17 -27.49
N LEU A 471 7.33 -15.07 -27.38
CA LEU A 471 6.40 -16.18 -27.62
C LEU A 471 6.47 -16.67 -29.08
N ILE A 472 6.57 -15.75 -30.04
CA ILE A 472 6.82 -16.10 -31.46
C ILE A 472 8.19 -16.79 -31.60
N GLY A 473 9.23 -16.26 -30.96
CA GLY A 473 10.57 -16.84 -30.96
C GLY A 473 10.62 -18.25 -30.37
N ASP A 474 9.87 -18.52 -29.30
CA ASP A 474 9.74 -19.84 -28.69
C ASP A 474 9.05 -20.82 -29.65
N ARG A 475 7.97 -20.38 -30.32
CA ARG A 475 7.30 -21.17 -31.36
C ARG A 475 8.22 -21.46 -32.55
N LEU A 476 9.00 -20.48 -32.99
CA LEU A 476 9.97 -20.67 -34.08
C LEU A 476 11.07 -21.67 -33.69
N ARG A 477 11.50 -21.71 -32.41
CA ARG A 477 12.43 -22.72 -31.90
C ARG A 477 11.83 -24.13 -32.02
N GLU A 478 10.55 -24.30 -31.68
CA GLU A 478 9.86 -25.58 -31.85
C GLU A 478 9.78 -26.01 -33.31
N LEU A 479 9.43 -25.07 -34.21
CA LEU A 479 9.34 -25.33 -35.65
C LEU A 479 10.71 -25.64 -36.27
N GLU A 480 11.78 -24.99 -35.80
CA GLU A 480 13.16 -25.33 -36.14
C GLU A 480 13.49 -26.78 -35.72
N GLY A 481 13.11 -27.17 -34.49
CA GLY A 481 13.25 -28.55 -34.02
C GLY A 481 12.43 -29.58 -34.83
N GLN A 482 11.36 -29.13 -35.48
CA GLN A 482 10.55 -29.93 -36.43
C GLN A 482 11.12 -29.93 -37.86
N GLY A 483 12.22 -29.22 -38.10
CA GLY A 483 12.91 -29.15 -39.39
C GLY A 483 12.32 -28.15 -40.39
N LEU A 484 11.52 -27.18 -39.93
CA LEU A 484 10.95 -26.16 -40.81
C LEU A 484 12.05 -25.17 -41.30
N PRO A 485 12.30 -25.07 -42.61
CA PRO A 485 13.34 -24.18 -43.14
C PRO A 485 13.07 -22.71 -42.81
N GLY A 486 14.13 -21.97 -42.46
CA GLY A 486 14.07 -20.53 -42.16
C GLY A 486 13.57 -20.17 -40.75
N ALA A 487 13.06 -21.12 -39.96
CA ALA A 487 12.56 -20.85 -38.61
C ALA A 487 13.66 -20.33 -37.66
N GLY A 488 14.85 -20.94 -37.68
CA GLY A 488 16.00 -20.49 -36.90
C GLY A 488 16.53 -19.11 -37.32
N GLU A 489 16.55 -18.82 -38.63
CA GLU A 489 16.97 -17.52 -39.17
C GLU A 489 16.00 -16.40 -38.75
N MET A 490 14.69 -16.64 -38.87
CA MET A 490 13.68 -15.69 -38.42
C MET A 490 13.75 -15.46 -36.92
N ARG A 491 13.94 -16.52 -36.13
CA ARG A 491 14.12 -16.41 -34.68
C ARG A 491 15.33 -15.56 -34.32
N ALA A 492 16.48 -15.79 -34.96
CA ALA A 492 17.68 -15.01 -34.73
C ALA A 492 17.50 -13.53 -35.13
N TRP A 493 16.81 -13.28 -36.24
CA TRP A 493 16.49 -11.93 -36.69
C TRP A 493 15.58 -11.19 -35.70
N LEU A 494 14.52 -11.83 -35.21
CA LEU A 494 13.60 -11.24 -34.22
C LEU A 494 14.32 -10.86 -32.92
N ILE A 495 15.21 -11.74 -32.42
CA ILE A 495 16.03 -11.45 -31.24
C ILE A 495 16.93 -10.23 -31.48
N GLN A 496 17.58 -10.16 -32.65
CA GLN A 496 18.42 -9.01 -33.00
C GLN A 496 17.59 -7.74 -33.17
N ALA A 497 16.41 -7.82 -33.76
CA ALA A 497 15.51 -6.69 -33.97
C ALA A 497 15.00 -6.12 -32.63
N GLU A 498 14.65 -6.98 -31.68
CA GLU A 498 14.24 -6.56 -30.34
C GLU A 498 15.39 -5.86 -29.60
N ARG A 499 16.59 -6.46 -29.60
CA ARG A 499 17.78 -5.89 -28.96
C ARG A 499 18.27 -4.60 -29.60
N GLY A 500 18.08 -4.47 -30.91
CA GLY A 500 18.45 -3.28 -31.68
C GLY A 500 17.43 -2.14 -31.58
N GLY A 501 16.29 -2.35 -30.92
CA GLY A 501 15.22 -1.36 -30.85
C GLY A 501 14.54 -1.10 -32.20
N THR A 502 14.56 -2.07 -33.11
CA THR A 502 13.84 -2.00 -34.40
C THR A 502 12.36 -1.75 -34.15
N ASP A 503 11.69 -0.88 -34.91
CA ASP A 503 10.27 -0.58 -34.72
C ASP A 503 9.34 -1.78 -34.98
N ALA A 504 8.17 -1.79 -34.34
CA ALA A 504 7.20 -2.88 -34.43
C ALA A 504 6.64 -3.05 -35.85
N ARG A 505 6.52 -1.96 -36.63
CA ARG A 505 6.08 -2.02 -38.03
C ARG A 505 7.08 -2.81 -38.89
N THR A 506 8.37 -2.61 -38.69
CA THR A 506 9.43 -3.38 -39.36
C THR A 506 9.41 -4.85 -38.95
N VAL A 507 9.24 -5.14 -37.65
CA VAL A 507 9.09 -6.52 -37.13
C VAL A 507 7.88 -7.22 -37.76
N LEU A 508 6.72 -6.56 -37.75
CA LEU A 508 5.49 -7.08 -38.33
C LEU A 508 5.62 -7.27 -39.85
N GLY A 509 6.26 -6.34 -40.55
CA GLY A 509 6.52 -6.44 -42.00
C GLY A 509 7.35 -7.66 -42.39
N ALA A 510 8.38 -7.98 -41.60
CA ALA A 510 9.20 -9.17 -41.81
C ALA A 510 8.42 -10.48 -41.56
N LEU A 511 7.57 -10.50 -40.53
CA LEU A 511 6.69 -11.64 -40.25
C LEU A 511 5.63 -11.83 -41.35
N ASN A 512 4.94 -10.77 -41.75
CA ASN A 512 3.91 -10.79 -42.80
C ASN A 512 4.47 -11.17 -44.19
N SER A 513 5.75 -10.88 -44.44
CA SER A 513 6.42 -11.25 -45.68
C SER A 513 6.96 -12.68 -45.65
N SER A 514 6.90 -13.37 -44.51
CA SER A 514 7.45 -14.69 -44.31
C SER A 514 6.39 -15.78 -44.46
N PRO A 515 6.68 -16.90 -45.16
CA PRO A 515 5.77 -18.05 -45.18
C PRO A 515 5.63 -18.72 -43.80
N LEU A 516 6.45 -18.33 -42.82
CA LEU A 516 6.40 -18.85 -41.45
C LEU A 516 5.20 -18.34 -40.66
N LEU A 517 4.55 -17.23 -41.04
CA LEU A 517 3.41 -16.68 -40.30
C LEU A 517 2.26 -17.69 -40.20
N ASP A 518 1.90 -18.32 -41.32
CA ASP A 518 0.91 -19.40 -41.34
C ASP A 518 1.38 -20.61 -40.53
N ALA A 519 2.68 -20.90 -40.56
CA ALA A 519 3.28 -22.03 -39.86
C ALA A 519 3.29 -21.85 -38.32
N LEU A 520 3.30 -20.61 -37.82
CA LEU A 520 3.24 -20.34 -36.38
C LEU A 520 1.98 -20.97 -35.76
N THR A 521 0.83 -20.83 -36.42
CA THR A 521 -0.44 -21.41 -35.96
C THR A 521 -0.72 -22.81 -36.51
N ALA A 522 -0.02 -23.22 -37.58
CA ALA A 522 -0.12 -24.57 -38.12
C ALA A 522 0.34 -25.61 -37.08
N GLY A 523 -0.41 -26.72 -36.95
CA GLY A 523 -0.12 -27.79 -35.99
C GLY A 523 -0.74 -27.60 -34.60
N LEU A 524 -1.28 -26.42 -34.28
CA LEU A 524 -2.02 -26.16 -33.02
C LEU A 524 -3.52 -26.52 -33.14
N GLY A 525 -3.90 -27.36 -34.10
CA GLY A 525 -5.31 -27.55 -34.51
C GLY A 525 -6.28 -28.03 -33.40
N THR A 526 -5.77 -28.68 -32.36
CA THR A 526 -6.55 -29.06 -31.16
C THR A 526 -6.25 -28.16 -29.95
N ASP A 527 -5.19 -27.36 -30.00
CA ASP A 527 -4.78 -26.43 -28.96
C ASP A 527 -5.33 -25.02 -29.26
N ARG A 528 -6.60 -24.83 -28.90
CA ARG A 528 -7.28 -23.53 -29.04
C ARG A 528 -6.56 -22.43 -28.26
N ALA A 529 -5.98 -22.74 -27.11
CA ALA A 529 -5.28 -21.80 -26.25
C ALA A 529 -3.98 -21.30 -26.91
N GLY A 530 -3.14 -22.22 -27.39
CA GLY A 530 -1.92 -21.89 -28.12
C GLY A 530 -2.19 -21.07 -29.38
N ARG A 531 -3.25 -21.40 -30.13
CA ARG A 531 -3.63 -20.62 -31.32
C ARG A 531 -4.07 -19.20 -30.96
N ALA A 532 -4.98 -19.06 -30.01
CA ALA A 532 -5.47 -17.74 -29.57
C ALA A 532 -4.31 -16.86 -29.05
N ARG A 533 -3.34 -17.46 -28.36
CA ARG A 533 -2.15 -16.74 -27.88
C ARG A 533 -1.27 -16.23 -29.01
N LEU A 534 -1.03 -17.02 -30.05
CA LEU A 534 -0.24 -16.57 -31.20
C LEU A 534 -0.95 -15.51 -32.03
N ASP A 535 -2.27 -15.64 -32.21
CA ASP A 535 -3.08 -14.58 -32.84
C ASP A 535 -2.95 -13.28 -32.03
N ASN A 536 -3.01 -13.37 -30.69
CA ASN A 536 -2.78 -12.22 -29.81
C ASN A 536 -1.34 -11.66 -29.89
N CYS A 537 -0.33 -12.47 -30.18
CA CYS A 537 1.03 -11.94 -30.42
C CYS A 537 1.08 -11.04 -31.65
N VAL A 538 0.38 -11.41 -32.73
CA VAL A 538 0.28 -10.57 -33.94
C VAL A 538 -0.48 -9.28 -33.63
N THR A 539 -1.62 -9.36 -32.94
CA THR A 539 -2.39 -8.18 -32.53
C THR A 539 -1.58 -7.23 -31.61
N ALA A 540 -0.74 -7.77 -30.73
CA ALA A 540 0.14 -6.98 -29.88
C ALA A 540 1.19 -6.19 -30.72
N LEU A 541 1.76 -6.82 -31.75
CA LEU A 541 2.68 -6.16 -32.69
C LEU A 541 1.98 -5.10 -33.53
N GLU A 542 0.78 -5.38 -34.05
CA GLU A 542 -0.05 -4.42 -34.78
C GLU A 542 -0.38 -3.18 -33.92
N SER A 543 -0.82 -3.41 -32.69
CA SER A 543 -1.15 -2.35 -31.72
C SER A 543 0.09 -1.49 -31.39
N THR A 544 1.26 -2.13 -31.22
CA THR A 544 2.52 -1.40 -30.98
C THR A 544 2.92 -0.58 -32.19
N ALA A 545 2.81 -1.12 -33.41
CA ALA A 545 3.14 -0.40 -34.63
C ALA A 545 2.25 0.83 -34.83
N GLN A 546 0.96 0.70 -34.53
CA GLN A 546 0.01 1.81 -34.60
C GLN A 546 0.30 2.90 -33.55
N TRP A 547 0.69 2.48 -32.34
CA TRP A 547 1.14 3.38 -31.27
C TRP A 547 2.40 4.16 -31.64
N GLU A 548 3.46 3.46 -32.10
CA GLU A 548 4.72 4.07 -32.54
C GLU A 548 4.47 5.06 -33.69
N THR A 549 3.65 4.69 -34.68
CA THR A 549 3.27 5.58 -35.79
C THR A 549 2.53 6.83 -35.28
N SER A 550 1.58 6.66 -34.35
CA SER A 550 0.83 7.79 -33.79
C SER A 550 1.75 8.78 -33.05
N ARG A 551 2.79 8.26 -32.36
CA ARG A 551 3.81 9.09 -31.70
C ARG A 551 4.70 9.83 -32.68
N GLU A 552 5.07 9.18 -33.79
CA GLU A 552 5.87 9.81 -34.86
C GLU A 552 5.09 10.95 -35.54
N GLU A 553 3.80 10.77 -35.80
CA GLU A 553 2.95 11.74 -36.50
C GLU A 553 2.53 12.95 -35.64
N ALA A 554 2.56 12.80 -34.32
CA ALA A 554 2.19 13.85 -33.36
C ALA A 554 3.04 13.80 -32.07
N PRO A 555 4.34 14.17 -32.16
CA PRO A 555 5.24 14.13 -31.02
C PRO A 555 4.71 14.94 -29.82
N GLY A 556 4.82 14.38 -28.61
CA GLY A 556 4.39 15.03 -27.37
C GLY A 556 2.88 15.01 -27.09
N ARG A 557 2.05 14.54 -28.03
CA ARG A 557 0.58 14.44 -27.88
C ARG A 557 0.06 13.01 -27.71
N VAL A 558 0.94 12.00 -27.78
CA VAL A 558 0.62 10.59 -27.53
C VAL A 558 1.59 10.05 -26.48
N LEU A 559 1.10 9.81 -25.27
CA LEU A 559 1.93 9.59 -24.07
C LEU A 559 1.56 8.30 -23.33
N LEU A 560 2.56 7.59 -22.81
CA LEU A 560 2.34 6.65 -21.73
C LEU A 560 2.02 7.42 -20.45
N GLY A 561 1.22 6.83 -19.57
CA GLY A 561 0.87 7.46 -18.30
C GLY A 561 2.09 7.76 -17.42
N ASP A 562 3.15 6.96 -17.54
CA ASP A 562 4.41 7.17 -16.84
C ASP A 562 5.11 8.47 -17.25
N GLU A 563 5.00 8.88 -18.52
CA GLU A 563 5.60 10.12 -19.00
C GLU A 563 4.90 11.35 -18.39
N VAL A 564 3.60 11.24 -18.11
CA VAL A 564 2.82 12.28 -17.44
C VAL A 564 3.16 12.34 -15.95
N ALA A 565 3.21 11.19 -15.29
CA ALA A 565 3.60 11.08 -13.87
C ALA A 565 5.04 11.54 -13.61
N GLU A 566 5.96 11.31 -14.54
CA GLU A 566 7.36 11.79 -14.46
C GLU A 566 7.53 13.25 -14.92
N ASN A 567 6.44 13.95 -15.25
CA ASN A 567 6.43 15.33 -15.73
C ASN A 567 7.32 15.56 -16.99
N ARG A 568 7.40 14.56 -17.89
CA ARG A 568 8.20 14.59 -19.13
C ARG A 568 7.37 15.03 -20.35
N PHE A 569 6.35 15.86 -20.12
CA PHE A 569 5.42 16.30 -21.16
C PHE A 569 5.01 17.77 -20.96
N ASP A 570 4.32 18.34 -21.94
CA ASP A 570 3.75 19.69 -21.89
C ASP A 570 2.22 19.62 -22.06
N ALA A 571 1.49 19.94 -20.99
CA ALA A 571 0.03 19.91 -20.96
C ALA A 571 -0.64 20.92 -21.91
N HIS A 572 0.10 21.93 -22.40
CA HIS A 572 -0.41 22.93 -23.33
C HIS A 572 -0.40 22.48 -24.80
N GLN A 573 0.17 21.31 -25.12
CA GLN A 573 0.20 20.79 -26.49
C GLN A 573 -1.15 20.32 -27.03
N ALA A 574 -2.15 20.15 -26.17
CA ALA A 574 -3.51 19.82 -26.58
C ALA A 574 -4.54 20.51 -25.66
N GLU A 575 -5.68 20.90 -26.25
CA GLU A 575 -6.83 21.44 -25.52
C GLU A 575 -7.71 20.31 -24.99
N HIS A 576 -7.97 19.28 -25.81
CA HIS A 576 -8.70 18.09 -25.41
C HIS A 576 -7.76 16.91 -25.26
N TRP A 577 -7.72 16.35 -24.05
CA TRP A 577 -6.96 15.15 -23.73
C TRP A 577 -7.91 13.98 -23.46
N VAL A 578 -7.59 12.82 -24.03
CA VAL A 578 -8.19 11.55 -23.63
C VAL A 578 -7.19 10.76 -22.81
N VAL A 579 -7.60 10.36 -21.61
CA VAL A 579 -6.85 9.41 -20.77
C VAL A 579 -7.56 8.06 -20.84
N ALA A 580 -6.93 7.09 -21.50
CA ALA A 580 -7.47 5.75 -21.64
C ALA A 580 -7.07 4.90 -20.44
N GLY A 581 -8.03 4.58 -19.59
CA GLY A 581 -7.87 3.85 -18.35
C GLY A 581 -8.32 4.66 -17.15
N SER A 582 -9.18 4.05 -16.33
CA SER A 582 -9.84 4.68 -15.18
C SER A 582 -9.21 4.28 -13.84
N GLY A 583 -8.01 3.70 -13.86
CA GLY A 583 -7.24 3.36 -12.66
C GLY A 583 -6.56 4.56 -12.01
N GLY A 584 -5.79 4.30 -10.94
CA GLY A 584 -5.08 5.34 -10.18
C GLY A 584 -4.17 6.21 -11.04
N THR A 585 -3.33 5.61 -11.90
CA THR A 585 -2.47 6.37 -12.84
C THR A 585 -3.29 7.29 -13.73
N GLY A 586 -4.43 6.80 -14.28
CA GLY A 586 -5.26 7.59 -15.19
C GLY A 586 -5.90 8.81 -14.51
N VAL A 587 -6.36 8.64 -13.28
CA VAL A 587 -6.89 9.74 -12.46
C VAL A 587 -5.80 10.75 -12.11
N ALA A 588 -4.62 10.29 -11.71
CA ALA A 588 -3.50 11.18 -11.42
C ALA A 588 -3.06 11.97 -12.65
N ASN A 589 -2.93 11.33 -13.82
CA ASN A 589 -2.58 11.98 -15.07
C ASN A 589 -3.59 13.05 -15.48
N ALA A 590 -4.88 12.78 -15.29
CA ALA A 590 -5.92 13.78 -15.53
C ALA A 590 -5.78 14.98 -14.59
N GLU A 591 -5.51 14.77 -13.30
CA GLU A 591 -5.26 15.86 -12.35
C GLU A 591 -4.06 16.72 -12.77
N ILE A 592 -2.95 16.09 -13.17
CA ILE A 592 -1.73 16.77 -13.60
C ILE A 592 -2.03 17.67 -14.80
N ILE A 593 -2.68 17.13 -15.85
CA ILE A 593 -3.05 17.89 -17.05
C ILE A 593 -3.95 19.07 -16.71
N LEU A 594 -5.01 18.85 -15.92
CA LEU A 594 -5.99 19.88 -15.54
C LEU A 594 -5.40 20.98 -14.65
N THR A 595 -4.36 20.64 -13.89
CA THR A 595 -3.66 21.57 -13.00
C THR A 595 -2.65 22.42 -13.76
N GLN A 596 -1.89 21.81 -14.68
CA GLN A 596 -0.88 22.51 -15.47
C GLN A 596 -1.49 23.38 -16.58
N ASN A 597 -2.58 22.92 -17.20
CA ASN A 597 -3.29 23.67 -18.23
C ASN A 597 -4.72 23.99 -17.80
N LEU A 598 -4.97 25.26 -17.47
CA LEU A 598 -6.28 25.76 -16.99
C LEU A 598 -7.38 25.71 -18.07
N ASP A 599 -7.00 25.62 -19.35
CA ASP A 599 -7.95 25.56 -20.46
C ASP A 599 -8.17 24.10 -20.95
N ALA A 600 -7.38 23.14 -20.47
CA ALA A 600 -7.50 21.75 -20.89
C ALA A 600 -8.82 21.11 -20.44
N ARG A 601 -9.39 20.29 -21.32
CA ARG A 601 -10.50 19.37 -21.03
C ARG A 601 -9.98 17.93 -21.09
N VAL A 602 -10.30 17.13 -20.07
CA VAL A 602 -9.87 15.75 -19.97
C VAL A 602 -11.07 14.80 -19.98
N THR A 603 -11.03 13.80 -20.85
CA THR A 603 -11.97 12.67 -20.83
C THR A 603 -11.24 11.41 -20.41
N ILE A 604 -11.62 10.85 -19.26
CA ILE A 604 -11.15 9.53 -18.83
C ILE A 604 -12.10 8.48 -19.43
N ILE A 605 -11.55 7.54 -20.20
CA ILE A 605 -12.30 6.45 -20.83
C ILE A 605 -11.75 5.08 -20.42
N GLY A 606 -12.60 4.19 -19.91
CA GLY A 606 -12.17 2.86 -19.50
C GLY A 606 -13.23 2.08 -18.74
N SER A 607 -12.83 1.03 -18.02
CA SER A 607 -13.71 0.28 -17.13
C SER A 607 -14.27 1.17 -15.98
N ALA A 608 -15.11 0.61 -15.12
CA ALA A 608 -15.47 1.31 -13.89
C ALA A 608 -14.19 1.62 -13.07
N PRO A 609 -14.04 2.85 -12.53
CA PRO A 609 -12.92 3.17 -11.66
C PRO A 609 -12.81 2.19 -10.49
N PRO A 610 -11.60 1.73 -10.11
CA PRO A 610 -11.41 0.83 -8.97
C PRO A 610 -12.04 1.40 -7.69
N PRO A 611 -12.65 0.55 -6.82
CA PRO A 611 -13.32 1.01 -5.60
C PRO A 611 -12.44 1.88 -4.70
N ALA A 612 -11.15 1.57 -4.60
CA ALA A 612 -10.19 2.28 -3.75
C ALA A 612 -10.10 3.78 -4.06
N LEU A 613 -10.29 4.18 -5.33
CA LEU A 613 -10.23 5.60 -5.72
C LEU A 613 -11.31 6.43 -5.01
N ARG A 614 -12.49 5.86 -4.75
CA ARG A 614 -13.57 6.56 -4.03
C ARG A 614 -13.22 6.83 -2.57
N HIS A 615 -12.26 6.09 -2.02
CA HIS A 615 -11.79 6.18 -0.64
C HIS A 615 -10.51 7.02 -0.54
N GLN A 616 -9.93 7.47 -1.64
CA GLN A 616 -8.80 8.40 -1.68
C GLN A 616 -9.28 9.84 -1.56
N VAL A 617 -8.38 10.74 -1.17
CA VAL A 617 -8.69 12.17 -1.07
C VAL A 617 -8.68 12.84 -2.45
N GLN A 618 -7.80 12.38 -3.36
CA GLN A 618 -7.61 12.95 -4.70
C GLN A 618 -8.88 12.86 -5.56
N PHE A 619 -9.39 11.64 -5.80
CA PHE A 619 -10.42 11.41 -6.80
C PHE A 619 -11.75 12.14 -6.52
N PRO A 620 -12.34 12.08 -5.30
CA PRO A 620 -13.55 12.85 -4.99
C PRO A 620 -13.34 14.37 -5.08
N ALA A 621 -12.16 14.86 -4.69
CA ALA A 621 -11.83 16.29 -4.79
C ALA A 621 -11.73 16.73 -6.27
N MET A 622 -11.13 15.88 -7.11
CA MET A 622 -11.02 16.09 -8.55
C MET A 622 -12.39 16.09 -9.23
N GLU A 623 -13.26 15.12 -8.93
CA GLU A 623 -14.63 15.08 -9.44
C GLU A 623 -15.45 16.29 -9.01
N LYS A 624 -15.30 16.75 -7.76
CA LYS A 624 -15.98 17.94 -7.25
C LYS A 624 -15.51 19.22 -7.95
N THR A 625 -14.22 19.32 -8.27
CA THR A 625 -13.63 20.54 -8.84
C THR A 625 -13.84 20.61 -10.34
N TYR A 626 -13.54 19.52 -11.05
CA TYR A 626 -13.48 19.50 -12.51
C TYR A 626 -14.63 18.73 -13.16
N GLY A 627 -15.33 17.87 -12.43
CA GLY A 627 -16.43 17.07 -12.97
C GLY A 627 -17.67 17.89 -13.36
N PRO A 628 -18.77 17.23 -13.76
CA PRO A 628 -20.00 17.90 -14.19
C PRO A 628 -20.64 18.83 -13.15
N GLY A 629 -20.39 18.60 -11.86
CA GLY A 629 -20.84 19.47 -10.77
C GLY A 629 -19.87 20.61 -10.42
N GLY A 630 -18.69 20.64 -11.05
CA GLY A 630 -17.66 21.66 -10.90
C GLY A 630 -17.57 22.54 -12.16
N ASP A 631 -16.37 22.68 -12.73
CA ASP A 631 -16.15 23.45 -13.96
C ASP A 631 -16.42 22.68 -15.27
N GLY A 632 -16.69 21.37 -15.19
CA GLY A 632 -17.04 20.51 -16.33
C GLY A 632 -15.87 20.20 -17.28
N ARG A 633 -14.62 20.44 -16.88
CA ARG A 633 -13.43 20.09 -17.67
C ARG A 633 -13.07 18.61 -17.61
N LEU A 634 -13.62 17.85 -16.67
CA LEU A 634 -13.42 16.40 -16.52
C LEU A 634 -14.69 15.61 -16.87
N THR A 635 -14.56 14.63 -17.76
CA THR A 635 -15.64 13.70 -18.14
C THR A 635 -15.19 12.25 -18.01
N PHE A 636 -16.10 11.36 -17.61
CA PHE A 636 -15.87 9.91 -17.54
C PHE A 636 -16.75 9.15 -18.53
N ILE A 637 -16.16 8.25 -19.30
CA ILE A 637 -16.86 7.32 -20.19
C ILE A 637 -16.51 5.89 -19.77
N ARG A 638 -17.55 5.10 -19.46
CA ARG A 638 -17.38 3.68 -19.15
C ARG A 638 -17.43 2.88 -20.44
N ALA A 639 -16.29 2.37 -20.89
CA ALA A 639 -16.18 1.67 -22.16
C ALA A 639 -14.94 0.77 -22.23
N GLN A 640 -14.98 -0.18 -23.16
CA GLN A 640 -13.79 -0.89 -23.63
C GLN A 640 -13.16 -0.08 -24.77
N VAL A 641 -11.87 0.22 -24.64
CA VAL A 641 -11.12 1.07 -25.57
C VAL A 641 -10.38 0.21 -26.60
N GLY A 642 -10.46 0.58 -27.88
CA GLY A 642 -9.70 -0.03 -28.97
C GLY A 642 -8.32 0.61 -29.17
N ALA A 643 -7.68 0.31 -30.31
CA ALA A 643 -6.42 0.93 -30.71
C ALA A 643 -6.62 2.41 -31.11
N ILE A 644 -5.61 3.25 -30.89
CA ILE A 644 -5.64 4.67 -31.28
C ILE A 644 -5.42 4.83 -32.78
N GLU A 645 -6.25 5.61 -33.47
CA GLU A 645 -6.09 5.92 -34.90
C GLU A 645 -5.76 7.41 -35.07
N THR A 646 -4.94 7.74 -36.07
CA THR A 646 -4.66 9.12 -36.48
C THR A 646 -5.47 9.52 -37.70
N TYR A 647 -5.87 10.79 -37.78
CA TYR A 647 -6.47 11.38 -38.97
C TYR A 647 -6.00 12.83 -39.14
N GLN A 648 -6.01 13.33 -40.38
CA GLN A 648 -5.73 14.74 -40.66
C GLN A 648 -7.02 15.55 -40.51
N ASP A 649 -7.03 16.52 -39.62
CA ASP A 649 -8.18 17.40 -39.43
C ASP A 649 -8.34 18.34 -40.64
N GLU A 650 -9.49 18.27 -41.31
CA GLU A 650 -9.70 19.00 -42.57
C GLU A 650 -9.71 20.53 -42.39
N GLN A 651 -9.99 21.02 -41.18
CA GLN A 651 -10.09 22.46 -40.90
C GLN A 651 -8.74 23.08 -40.51
N THR A 652 -7.97 22.37 -39.68
CA THR A 652 -6.70 22.84 -39.12
C THR A 652 -5.49 22.31 -39.87
N GLY A 653 -5.63 21.19 -40.60
CA GLY A 653 -4.53 20.48 -41.25
C GLY A 653 -3.60 19.77 -40.26
N GLU A 654 -4.01 19.64 -39.00
CA GLU A 654 -3.23 19.01 -37.94
C GLU A 654 -3.59 17.53 -37.79
N THR A 655 -2.61 16.70 -37.46
CA THR A 655 -2.85 15.31 -37.03
C THR A 655 -3.66 15.31 -35.73
N ARG A 656 -4.80 14.63 -35.73
CA ARG A 656 -5.65 14.40 -34.55
C ARG A 656 -5.91 12.91 -34.36
N PHE A 657 -6.49 12.57 -33.21
CA PHE A 657 -6.71 11.17 -32.84
C PHE A 657 -8.18 10.83 -32.81
N GLN A 658 -8.50 9.61 -33.23
CA GLN A 658 -9.80 9.00 -33.07
C GLN A 658 -9.66 7.66 -32.35
N ILE A 659 -10.51 7.44 -31.35
CA ILE A 659 -10.45 6.28 -30.45
C ILE A 659 -11.79 5.53 -30.56
N PRO A 660 -11.80 4.35 -31.20
CA PRO A 660 -12.96 3.48 -31.18
C PRO A 660 -13.16 2.93 -29.76
N TYR A 661 -14.41 2.92 -29.31
CA TYR A 661 -14.76 2.32 -28.02
C TYR A 661 -16.11 1.61 -28.08
N GLU A 662 -16.25 0.58 -27.25
CA GLU A 662 -17.50 -0.15 -27.05
C GLU A 662 -18.10 0.23 -25.69
N GLU A 663 -19.33 0.76 -25.69
CA GLU A 663 -20.10 1.10 -24.50
C GLU A 663 -21.30 0.16 -24.35
N GLY A 664 -21.62 -0.22 -23.10
CA GLY A 664 -22.73 -1.11 -22.76
C GLY A 664 -22.31 -2.58 -22.61
N ASP A 665 -23.20 -3.37 -22.03
CA ASP A 665 -22.96 -4.78 -21.71
C ASP A 665 -23.84 -5.72 -22.55
N GLY A 666 -23.30 -6.90 -22.88
CA GLY A 666 -24.02 -7.96 -23.59
C GLY A 666 -24.53 -7.55 -24.98
N GLU A 667 -25.82 -7.76 -25.23
CA GLU A 667 -26.47 -7.45 -26.52
C GLU A 667 -26.63 -5.95 -26.78
N ASN A 668 -26.44 -5.09 -25.77
CA ASN A 668 -26.59 -3.64 -25.89
C ASN A 668 -25.27 -2.90 -26.21
N LYS A 669 -24.22 -3.63 -26.56
CA LYS A 669 -22.93 -3.04 -26.94
C LYS A 669 -23.07 -2.12 -28.15
N GLN A 670 -22.69 -0.86 -27.99
CA GLN A 670 -22.64 0.13 -29.06
C GLN A 670 -21.19 0.52 -29.34
N ARG A 671 -20.79 0.45 -30.61
CA ARG A 671 -19.52 0.99 -31.08
C ARG A 671 -19.66 2.49 -31.33
N LYS A 672 -18.76 3.26 -30.73
CA LYS A 672 -18.69 4.72 -30.86
C LYS A 672 -17.24 5.13 -31.13
N MET A 673 -17.08 6.41 -31.48
CA MET A 673 -15.79 7.00 -31.79
C MET A 673 -15.62 8.29 -30.99
N LEU A 674 -14.50 8.42 -30.27
CA LEU A 674 -14.11 9.64 -29.58
C LEU A 674 -13.00 10.34 -30.36
N ARG A 675 -13.06 11.66 -30.52
CA ARG A 675 -12.01 12.45 -31.20
C ARG A 675 -11.31 13.36 -30.21
N THR A 676 -10.01 13.55 -30.36
CA THR A 676 -9.20 14.31 -29.41
C THR A 676 -7.91 14.85 -30.02
N ASP A 677 -7.28 15.79 -29.31
CA ASP A 677 -6.07 16.49 -29.73
C ASP A 677 -4.82 15.90 -29.06
N GLY A 678 -4.98 15.26 -27.90
CA GLY A 678 -3.95 14.58 -27.11
C GLY A 678 -4.47 13.28 -26.48
N TYR A 679 -3.59 12.30 -26.32
CA TYR A 679 -3.93 10.97 -25.82
C TYR A 679 -2.89 10.46 -24.82
N VAL A 680 -3.37 9.93 -23.69
CA VAL A 680 -2.57 9.29 -22.65
C VAL A 680 -3.08 7.87 -22.43
N THR A 681 -2.21 6.86 -22.45
CA THR A 681 -2.58 5.50 -22.05
C THR A 681 -2.28 5.24 -20.58
N SER A 682 -3.24 4.66 -19.87
CA SER A 682 -3.19 4.25 -18.46
C SER A 682 -4.04 2.99 -18.25
N LEU A 683 -3.96 2.07 -19.22
CA LEU A 683 -4.81 0.89 -19.36
C LEU A 683 -4.44 -0.27 -18.42
N GLY A 684 -3.50 -0.05 -17.49
CA GLY A 684 -2.93 -1.06 -16.62
C GLY A 684 -1.50 -1.42 -17.04
N ARG A 685 -0.74 -1.99 -16.12
CA ARG A 685 0.70 -2.21 -16.31
C ARG A 685 1.00 -3.49 -17.08
N THR A 686 2.12 -3.46 -17.80
CA THR A 686 2.81 -4.65 -18.31
C THR A 686 3.49 -5.34 -17.14
N ASN A 687 3.65 -6.67 -17.17
CA ASN A 687 4.40 -7.40 -16.14
C ASN A 687 5.70 -7.99 -16.72
N PRO A 688 6.66 -7.16 -17.20
CA PRO A 688 7.96 -7.61 -17.66
C PRO A 688 8.91 -7.85 -16.48
N LEU A 689 10.09 -8.41 -16.75
CA LEU A 689 11.20 -8.27 -15.82
C LEU A 689 11.53 -6.80 -15.55
N PRO A 690 11.91 -6.45 -14.30
CA PRO A 690 12.50 -5.15 -13.98
C PRO A 690 13.61 -4.79 -14.97
N SER A 691 13.67 -3.53 -15.42
CA SER A 691 14.61 -3.10 -16.47
C SER A 691 16.08 -3.37 -16.12
N ALA A 692 16.41 -3.33 -14.82
CA ALA A 692 17.73 -3.66 -14.31
C ALA A 692 18.14 -5.13 -14.55
N LEU A 693 17.19 -6.03 -14.82
CA LEU A 693 17.41 -7.46 -15.02
C LEU A 693 17.35 -7.92 -16.48
N GLN A 694 16.83 -7.09 -17.39
CA GLN A 694 16.59 -7.52 -18.77
C GLN A 694 17.88 -7.97 -19.48
N VAL A 695 18.97 -7.21 -19.31
CA VAL A 695 20.27 -7.56 -19.90
C VAL A 695 20.83 -8.85 -19.32
N LEU A 696 20.76 -9.03 -18.00
CA LEU A 696 21.17 -10.26 -17.33
C LEU A 696 20.38 -11.47 -17.85
N ALA A 697 19.05 -11.34 -17.95
CA ALA A 697 18.18 -12.40 -18.43
C ALA A 697 18.53 -12.82 -19.87
N ASP A 698 18.79 -11.85 -20.74
CA ASP A 698 19.22 -12.09 -22.11
C ASP A 698 20.57 -12.79 -22.18
N GLU A 699 21.57 -12.32 -21.42
CA GLU A 699 22.91 -12.93 -21.39
C GLU A 699 22.88 -14.36 -20.85
N VAL A 700 22.04 -14.64 -19.84
CA VAL A 700 21.82 -16.00 -19.30
C VAL A 700 21.21 -16.92 -20.35
N ARG A 701 20.16 -16.47 -21.04
CA ARG A 701 19.49 -17.25 -22.10
C ARG A 701 20.40 -17.52 -23.29
N ASP A 702 21.22 -16.55 -23.68
CA ASP A 702 22.17 -16.70 -24.79
C ASP A 702 23.23 -17.77 -24.51
N ARG A 703 23.58 -17.95 -23.23
CA ARG A 703 24.48 -19.00 -22.76
C ARG A 703 23.77 -20.32 -22.44
N GLY A 704 22.47 -20.43 -22.75
CA GLY A 704 21.67 -21.63 -22.50
C GLY A 704 21.32 -21.86 -21.03
N GLY A 705 21.39 -20.80 -20.21
CA GLY A 705 20.99 -20.83 -18.81
C GLY A 705 19.47 -20.72 -18.60
N GLU A 706 19.06 -20.83 -17.34
CA GLU A 706 17.67 -20.82 -16.90
C GLU A 706 17.40 -19.73 -15.86
N ILE A 707 16.15 -19.30 -15.80
CA ILE A 707 15.67 -18.30 -14.83
C ILE A 707 14.48 -18.89 -14.11
N SER A 708 14.52 -18.89 -12.78
CA SER A 708 13.42 -19.34 -11.93
C SER A 708 13.10 -18.29 -10.87
N GLY A 709 11.92 -18.37 -10.27
CA GLY A 709 11.48 -17.41 -9.27
C GLY A 709 10.69 -18.02 -8.12
N ASP A 710 10.76 -17.37 -6.97
CA ASP A 710 10.03 -17.70 -5.75
C ASP A 710 9.51 -16.44 -5.06
N LEU A 711 8.34 -16.52 -4.42
CA LEU A 711 7.84 -15.46 -3.54
C LEU A 711 8.61 -15.51 -2.21
N GLN A 712 8.83 -14.35 -1.61
CA GLN A 712 9.51 -14.19 -0.33
C GLN A 712 8.56 -13.68 0.74
N PHE A 713 8.60 -14.37 1.88
CA PHE A 713 7.86 -14.02 3.08
C PHE A 713 8.80 -13.94 4.27
N ASP A 714 8.47 -13.12 5.27
CA ASP A 714 9.16 -13.20 6.56
C ASP A 714 8.70 -14.45 7.36
N LYS A 715 9.30 -14.68 8.52
CA LYS A 715 8.92 -15.78 9.44
C LYS A 715 7.45 -15.74 9.89
N ASP A 716 6.76 -14.61 9.70
CA ASP A 716 5.39 -14.35 10.10
C ASP A 716 4.42 -14.40 8.92
N ASP A 717 4.89 -14.90 7.77
CA ASP A 717 4.17 -14.98 6.49
C ASP A 717 3.79 -13.61 5.93
N GLN A 718 4.47 -12.52 6.29
CA GLN A 718 4.29 -11.23 5.64
C GLN A 718 5.05 -11.20 4.32
N TYR A 719 4.41 -10.74 3.24
CA TYR A 719 5.06 -10.65 1.93
C TYR A 719 6.15 -9.59 1.93
N ILE A 720 7.37 -9.97 1.53
CA ILE A 720 8.54 -9.09 1.51
C ILE A 720 9.17 -8.96 0.11
N GLY A 721 8.60 -9.62 -0.91
CA GLY A 721 9.00 -9.48 -2.31
C GLY A 721 9.07 -10.81 -3.03
N TYR A 722 9.82 -10.89 -4.13
CA TYR A 722 10.13 -12.15 -4.81
C TYR A 722 11.64 -12.25 -5.11
N GLY A 723 12.16 -13.48 -5.22
CA GLY A 723 13.52 -13.74 -5.65
C GLY A 723 13.56 -14.32 -7.05
N LEU A 724 14.59 -13.97 -7.81
CA LEU A 724 14.92 -14.56 -9.11
C LEU A 724 16.29 -15.23 -9.03
N THR A 725 16.36 -16.45 -9.53
CA THR A 725 17.60 -17.23 -9.61
C THR A 725 17.96 -17.44 -11.07
N PHE A 726 19.14 -16.97 -11.45
CA PHE A 726 19.72 -17.07 -12.78
C PHE A 726 20.82 -18.14 -12.76
N THR A 727 20.59 -19.25 -13.46
CA THR A 727 21.50 -20.38 -13.49
C THR A 727 22.19 -20.45 -14.85
N VAL A 728 23.52 -20.31 -14.86
CA VAL A 728 24.32 -20.25 -16.10
C VAL A 728 25.73 -20.77 -15.86
N ASP A 729 26.28 -21.54 -16.80
CA ASP A 729 27.64 -22.10 -16.71
C ASP A 729 27.94 -22.86 -15.39
N GLY A 730 26.92 -23.50 -14.78
CA GLY A 730 27.03 -24.21 -13.51
C GLY A 730 27.11 -23.30 -12.27
N LYS A 731 26.84 -22.00 -12.41
CA LYS A 731 26.73 -21.03 -11.31
C LYS A 731 25.30 -20.53 -11.16
N GLU A 732 24.94 -20.18 -9.93
CA GLU A 732 23.67 -19.56 -9.59
C GLU A 732 23.88 -18.13 -9.11
N HIS A 733 23.15 -17.19 -9.69
CA HIS A 733 23.10 -15.80 -9.25
C HIS A 733 21.69 -15.50 -8.77
N ARG A 734 21.55 -15.00 -7.55
CA ARG A 734 20.25 -14.59 -7.00
C ARG A 734 20.12 -13.08 -7.01
N VAL A 735 18.91 -12.62 -7.29
CA VAL A 735 18.51 -11.22 -7.15
C VAL A 735 17.16 -11.16 -6.47
N ASP A 736 17.00 -10.26 -5.51
CA ASP A 736 15.72 -10.04 -4.84
C ASP A 736 15.03 -8.81 -5.41
N VAL A 737 13.70 -8.85 -5.52
CA VAL A 737 12.87 -7.75 -5.98
C VAL A 737 11.86 -7.40 -4.90
N ASP A 738 11.88 -6.15 -4.46
CA ASP A 738 11.00 -5.60 -3.43
C ASP A 738 10.32 -4.31 -3.91
N GLY A 739 9.64 -3.61 -2.98
CA GLY A 739 8.89 -2.40 -3.29
C GLY A 739 7.72 -2.64 -4.25
N ALA A 740 7.25 -1.57 -4.92
CA ALA A 740 6.10 -1.66 -5.81
C ALA A 740 6.31 -2.61 -7.01
N ALA A 741 7.56 -2.78 -7.46
CA ALA A 741 7.92 -3.74 -8.50
C ALA A 741 7.58 -5.17 -8.10
N SER A 742 7.69 -5.50 -6.82
CA SER A 742 7.42 -6.84 -6.31
C SER A 742 5.95 -7.26 -6.38
N TRP A 743 5.02 -6.32 -6.58
CA TRP A 743 3.59 -6.61 -6.72
C TRP A 743 3.19 -6.94 -8.16
N GLN A 744 4.10 -6.82 -9.12
CA GLN A 744 3.90 -7.20 -10.52
C GLN A 744 4.88 -8.31 -10.89
N LEU A 745 4.40 -9.55 -10.88
CA LEU A 745 5.22 -10.73 -11.14
C LEU A 745 5.55 -10.83 -12.63
N PRO A 746 6.84 -10.93 -13.01
CA PRO A 746 7.25 -10.99 -14.41
C PRO A 746 6.67 -12.24 -15.11
N ARG A 747 5.84 -12.04 -16.14
CA ARG A 747 5.08 -13.13 -16.80
C ARG A 747 5.95 -14.18 -17.49
N GLU A 748 7.19 -13.82 -17.80
CA GLU A 748 8.19 -14.74 -18.36
C GLU A 748 8.80 -15.70 -17.33
N VAL A 749 8.65 -15.43 -16.02
CA VAL A 749 9.08 -16.32 -14.93
C VAL A 749 7.86 -16.90 -14.20
N PHE A 750 6.86 -16.06 -13.94
CA PHE A 750 5.61 -16.42 -13.26
C PHE A 750 4.46 -16.45 -14.29
N ALA A 751 4.32 -17.60 -14.94
CA ALA A 751 3.36 -17.76 -16.03
C ALA A 751 1.92 -17.46 -15.57
N PRO A 752 1.12 -16.69 -16.35
CA PRO A 752 -0.24 -16.28 -15.97
C PRO A 752 -1.17 -17.45 -15.59
N GLU A 753 -0.97 -18.61 -16.22
CA GLU A 753 -1.74 -19.83 -16.04
C GLU A 753 -1.58 -20.44 -14.64
N THR A 754 -0.53 -20.06 -13.92
CA THR A 754 -0.33 -20.46 -12.52
C THR A 754 -1.34 -19.81 -11.58
N GLY A 755 -1.96 -18.69 -11.99
CA GLY A 755 -2.84 -17.89 -11.15
C GLY A 755 -2.11 -17.16 -10.00
N LEU A 756 -0.77 -17.20 -9.94
CA LEU A 756 -0.01 -16.70 -8.80
C LEU A 756 -0.15 -15.17 -8.62
N GLN A 757 -0.16 -14.41 -9.73
CA GLN A 757 -0.42 -12.96 -9.68
C GLN A 757 -1.80 -12.66 -9.07
N GLN A 758 -2.81 -13.45 -9.39
CA GLN A 758 -4.15 -13.29 -8.82
C GLN A 758 -4.15 -13.59 -7.33
N GLN A 759 -3.52 -14.68 -6.89
CA GLN A 759 -3.37 -15.00 -5.47
C GLN A 759 -2.66 -13.89 -4.70
N LEU A 760 -1.60 -13.32 -5.28
CA LEU A 760 -0.86 -12.19 -4.69
C LEU A 760 -1.74 -10.94 -4.57
N ASN A 761 -2.52 -10.62 -5.62
CA ASN A 761 -3.46 -9.51 -5.61
C ASN A 761 -4.57 -9.69 -4.55
N GLU A 762 -5.10 -10.91 -4.40
CA GLU A 762 -6.12 -11.25 -3.40
C GLU A 762 -5.59 -11.13 -1.97
N MET A 763 -4.35 -11.60 -1.74
CA MET A 763 -3.65 -11.40 -0.47
C MET A 763 -3.45 -9.92 -0.17
N GLY A 764 -2.97 -9.15 -1.16
CA GLY A 764 -2.80 -7.70 -1.04
C GLY A 764 -4.11 -6.98 -0.74
N ALA A 765 -5.21 -7.32 -1.41
CA ALA A 765 -6.53 -6.74 -1.18
C ALA A 765 -7.13 -7.14 0.18
N ARG A 766 -6.78 -8.32 0.72
CA ARG A 766 -7.18 -8.72 2.09
C ARG A 766 -6.39 -7.93 3.14
N GLY A 767 -5.08 -7.78 2.95
CA GLY A 767 -4.20 -7.04 3.85
C GLY A 767 -4.39 -5.51 3.78
N LEU A 768 -4.81 -4.98 2.64
CA LEU A 768 -5.11 -3.57 2.41
C LEU A 768 -6.40 -3.43 1.59
N PRO A 769 -7.57 -3.55 2.25
CA PRO A 769 -8.85 -3.38 1.58
C PRO A 769 -9.01 -2.00 0.94
N ALA A 770 -9.83 -1.92 -0.11
CA ALA A 770 -10.05 -0.69 -0.88
C ALA A 770 -10.53 0.49 -0.01
N GLU A 771 -11.23 0.20 1.08
CA GLU A 771 -11.78 1.19 2.02
C GLU A 771 -10.71 1.98 2.77
N THR A 772 -9.49 1.46 2.85
CA THR A 772 -8.33 2.21 3.36
C THR A 772 -7.98 3.41 2.47
N GLY A 773 -8.39 3.37 1.19
CA GLY A 773 -7.90 4.26 0.13
C GLY A 773 -6.45 4.01 -0.29
N ASN A 774 -5.81 3.00 0.32
CA ASN A 774 -4.49 2.51 -0.04
C ASN A 774 -4.60 1.27 -0.93
N ALA A 775 -3.49 0.93 -1.58
CA ALA A 775 -3.34 -0.29 -2.37
C ALA A 775 -1.99 -0.92 -2.03
N ALA A 776 -1.85 -2.22 -2.21
CA ALA A 776 -0.61 -2.95 -1.91
C ALA A 776 0.68 -2.33 -2.51
N PRO A 777 0.70 -1.85 -3.77
CA PRO A 777 1.86 -1.14 -4.31
C PRO A 777 1.93 0.37 -3.96
N GLY A 778 1.11 0.86 -3.04
CA GLY A 778 1.05 2.26 -2.60
C GLY A 778 2.19 2.64 -1.65
N PHE A 779 2.40 3.95 -1.45
CA PHE A 779 3.57 4.48 -0.74
C PHE A 779 3.77 3.91 0.68
N ALA A 780 2.82 4.09 1.60
CA ALA A 780 2.95 3.60 2.97
C ALA A 780 3.00 2.05 3.08
N PRO A 781 2.19 1.28 2.34
CA PRO A 781 2.36 -0.17 2.23
C PRO A 781 3.75 -0.63 1.81
N ILE A 782 4.36 0.04 0.84
CA ILE A 782 5.71 -0.27 0.38
C ILE A 782 6.75 0.08 1.45
N ALA A 783 6.60 1.20 2.15
CA ALA A 783 7.48 1.54 3.27
C ALA A 783 7.47 0.45 4.35
N ARG A 784 6.28 -0.04 4.72
CA ARG A 784 6.12 -1.18 5.65
C ARG A 784 6.77 -2.45 5.10
N GLN A 785 6.50 -2.82 3.84
CA GLN A 785 7.08 -4.01 3.20
C GLN A 785 8.61 -3.98 3.25
N SER A 786 9.23 -2.87 2.86
CA SER A 786 10.69 -2.74 2.84
C SER A 786 11.29 -2.71 4.25
N ALA A 787 10.61 -2.13 5.24
CA ALA A 787 11.03 -2.22 6.65
C ALA A 787 11.02 -3.68 7.16
N LEU A 788 9.97 -4.45 6.85
CA LEU A 788 9.88 -5.86 7.21
C LEU A 788 10.96 -6.69 6.50
N ARG A 789 11.20 -6.43 5.20
CA ARG A 789 12.29 -7.06 4.45
C ARG A 789 13.64 -6.80 5.09
N ALA A 790 13.95 -5.54 5.44
CA ALA A 790 15.22 -5.19 6.05
C ALA A 790 15.44 -5.93 7.39
N ARG A 791 14.39 -6.04 8.22
CA ARG A 791 14.43 -6.82 9.48
C ARG A 791 14.67 -8.32 9.20
N ALA A 792 13.96 -8.89 8.24
CA ALA A 792 14.08 -10.30 7.87
C ALA A 792 15.47 -10.64 7.31
N VAL A 793 16.00 -9.80 6.42
CA VAL A 793 17.37 -9.97 5.86
C VAL A 793 18.42 -9.84 6.96
N ALA A 794 18.33 -8.84 7.83
CA ALA A 794 19.27 -8.68 8.93
C ALA A 794 19.24 -9.88 9.92
N ALA A 795 18.06 -10.46 10.19
CA ALA A 795 17.93 -11.66 11.00
C ALA A 795 18.54 -12.90 10.29
N ALA A 796 18.33 -13.03 8.98
CA ALA A 796 18.96 -14.09 8.18
C ALA A 796 20.49 -13.99 8.18
N GLU A 797 21.04 -12.78 8.03
CA GLU A 797 22.48 -12.52 8.15
C GLU A 797 23.03 -12.82 9.55
N ALA A 798 22.22 -12.61 10.59
CA ALA A 798 22.55 -12.98 11.97
C ALA A 798 22.43 -14.49 12.27
N GLY A 799 21.98 -15.30 11.30
CA GLY A 799 21.95 -16.77 11.38
C GLY A 799 20.56 -17.39 11.53
N ASP A 800 19.48 -16.60 11.56
CA ASP A 800 18.11 -17.12 11.55
C ASP A 800 17.69 -17.53 10.13
N LYS A 801 17.84 -18.82 9.83
CA LYS A 801 17.54 -19.37 8.50
C LYS A 801 16.05 -19.29 8.12
N GLU A 802 15.16 -19.12 9.09
CA GLU A 802 13.71 -19.05 8.86
C GLU A 802 13.21 -17.61 8.71
N ALA A 803 14.08 -16.62 8.90
CA ALA A 803 13.72 -15.20 8.81
C ALA A 803 13.23 -14.78 7.42
N VAL A 804 13.74 -15.41 6.35
CA VAL A 804 13.31 -15.22 4.96
C VAL A 804 12.88 -16.56 4.39
N GLN A 805 11.58 -16.74 4.22
CA GLN A 805 10.97 -17.95 3.68
C GLN A 805 10.70 -17.79 2.17
N ARG A 806 11.12 -18.79 1.39
CA ARG A 806 10.91 -18.83 -0.06
C ARG A 806 9.79 -19.80 -0.38
N ARG A 807 8.77 -19.35 -1.10
CA ARG A 807 7.57 -20.13 -1.40
C ARG A 807 7.17 -19.99 -2.86
N SER A 808 6.64 -21.07 -3.43
CA SER A 808 6.10 -21.07 -4.79
C SER A 808 4.69 -20.49 -4.87
N THR A 809 3.99 -20.36 -3.74
CA THR A 809 2.61 -19.89 -3.63
C THR A 809 2.43 -18.98 -2.42
N VAL A 810 1.31 -18.26 -2.37
CA VAL A 810 0.89 -17.52 -1.17
C VAL A 810 0.57 -18.51 -0.04
N PRO A 811 0.96 -18.23 1.23
CA PRO A 811 0.63 -19.07 2.38
C PRO A 811 -0.88 -19.23 2.60
N ASP A 812 -1.34 -20.46 2.87
CA ASP A 812 -2.77 -20.79 3.01
C ASP A 812 -3.49 -19.98 4.10
N ARG A 813 -2.78 -19.54 5.14
CA ARG A 813 -3.33 -18.69 6.21
C ARG A 813 -3.78 -17.29 5.72
N TRP A 814 -3.34 -16.85 4.54
CA TRP A 814 -3.85 -15.63 3.89
C TRP A 814 -5.17 -15.84 3.14
N LEU A 815 -5.60 -17.09 2.91
CA LEU A 815 -6.91 -17.38 2.33
C LEU A 815 -8.00 -17.20 3.38
N ARG A 816 -9.10 -16.53 3.03
CA ARG A 816 -10.25 -16.42 3.92
C ARG A 816 -10.79 -17.82 4.27
N PRO A 817 -11.15 -18.10 5.53
CA PRO A 817 -11.87 -19.32 5.86
C PRO A 817 -13.18 -19.39 5.07
N GLU A 818 -13.54 -20.56 4.55
CA GLU A 818 -14.90 -20.76 4.03
C GLU A 818 -15.87 -20.62 5.21
N LEU A 819 -16.77 -19.63 5.15
CA LEU A 819 -17.91 -19.57 6.05
C LEU A 819 -18.75 -20.80 5.73
N GLY A 820 -18.75 -21.79 6.61
CA GLY A 820 -19.59 -22.97 6.47
C GLY A 820 -21.06 -22.56 6.27
N PRO A 821 -21.87 -23.34 5.54
CA PRO A 821 -23.28 -23.05 5.40
C PRO A 821 -23.90 -22.96 6.80
N GLU A 822 -24.70 -21.91 7.02
CA GLU A 822 -25.49 -21.71 8.23
C GLU A 822 -26.11 -23.04 8.64
N THR A 823 -25.74 -23.53 9.83
CA THR A 823 -26.47 -24.62 10.48
C THR A 823 -27.90 -24.15 10.69
N GLU A 824 -28.75 -24.45 9.71
CA GLU A 824 -30.19 -24.50 9.89
C GLU A 824 -30.45 -25.41 11.09
N SER A 825 -31.01 -24.78 12.12
CA SER A 825 -31.65 -25.42 13.26
C SER A 825 -32.43 -26.65 12.81
N GLY A 826 -32.10 -27.79 13.42
CA GLY A 826 -32.45 -29.10 12.90
C GLY A 826 -33.93 -29.39 12.72
N THR A 827 -34.18 -30.21 11.71
CA THR A 827 -35.09 -31.37 11.81
C THR A 827 -34.44 -32.51 11.05
N GLY A 828 -34.14 -33.59 11.76
CA GLY A 828 -33.42 -34.72 11.21
C GLY A 828 -34.21 -35.50 10.16
N THR A 829 -33.46 -36.17 9.29
CA THR A 829 -33.76 -37.52 8.78
C THR A 829 -32.51 -38.08 8.14
N ASP A 830 -32.13 -39.26 8.60
CA ASP A 830 -31.00 -40.08 8.16
C ASP A 830 -30.94 -40.26 6.65
N THR A 831 -29.74 -40.18 6.05
CA THR A 831 -29.28 -41.21 5.10
C THR A 831 -27.76 -41.18 4.87
N GLU A 832 -27.17 -42.37 4.90
CA GLU A 832 -25.76 -42.71 4.62
C GLU A 832 -25.19 -42.20 3.26
N PRO A 833 -23.85 -42.13 3.13
CA PRO A 833 -23.18 -41.66 1.92
C PRO A 833 -23.00 -42.78 0.88
N PRO A 834 -22.95 -42.46 -0.43
CA PRO A 834 -22.33 -43.36 -1.39
C PRO A 834 -21.09 -42.78 -2.07
N ARG A 835 -20.13 -43.69 -2.19
CA ARG A 835 -18.85 -43.66 -2.89
C ARG A 835 -18.97 -43.47 -4.42
N THR A 836 -17.90 -42.91 -4.99
CA THR A 836 -17.24 -43.21 -6.30
C THR A 836 -18.08 -43.25 -7.58
N GLY A 837 -17.69 -42.46 -8.60
CA GLY A 837 -18.26 -42.38 -9.97
C GLY A 837 -18.04 -43.62 -10.86
N PRO A 838 -17.97 -43.56 -12.21
CA PRO A 838 -18.14 -42.44 -13.17
C PRO A 838 -19.13 -42.75 -14.33
N GLY A 839 -19.36 -41.80 -15.26
CA GLY A 839 -19.71 -42.15 -16.66
C GLY A 839 -20.89 -41.39 -17.32
N ASN A 840 -20.54 -40.59 -18.35
CA ASN A 840 -21.23 -40.30 -19.61
C ASN A 840 -22.75 -40.52 -19.74
N THR A 841 -23.49 -39.47 -20.10
CA THR A 841 -24.16 -39.23 -21.41
C THR A 841 -25.29 -38.20 -21.27
N ALA A 842 -25.36 -37.25 -22.19
CA ALA A 842 -26.54 -36.41 -22.46
C ALA A 842 -27.24 -36.93 -23.74
N PRO A 843 -28.39 -36.38 -24.18
CA PRO A 843 -29.70 -36.12 -23.55
C PRO A 843 -30.81 -36.89 -24.34
N PRO A 844 -32.15 -36.64 -24.21
CA PRO A 844 -32.79 -35.55 -24.97
C PRO A 844 -34.08 -34.95 -24.35
N GLN A 845 -34.51 -33.86 -24.99
CA GLN A 845 -35.75 -33.08 -24.84
C GLN A 845 -37.05 -33.93 -24.93
N GLU A 846 -38.13 -33.50 -24.25
CA GLU A 846 -39.39 -33.12 -24.91
C GLU A 846 -40.50 -32.62 -23.94
N LYS A 847 -41.17 -31.54 -24.40
CA LYS A 847 -42.61 -31.22 -24.28
C LYS A 847 -43.20 -30.69 -22.95
N ALA A 848 -43.54 -29.39 -23.03
CA ALA A 848 -44.70 -28.79 -22.37
C ALA A 848 -46.02 -29.41 -22.87
N PRO A 849 -47.17 -29.20 -22.17
CA PRO A 849 -47.98 -28.03 -22.54
C PRO A 849 -48.70 -27.29 -21.40
N LEU A 850 -49.05 -26.06 -21.78
CA LEU A 850 -49.93 -25.03 -21.22
C LEU A 850 -51.25 -25.48 -20.57
N GLN A 851 -51.70 -24.69 -19.58
CA GLN A 851 -53.01 -24.00 -19.46
C GLN A 851 -53.17 -23.49 -18.02
N GLU A 852 -53.79 -22.36 -17.67
CA GLU A 852 -54.33 -21.20 -18.36
C GLU A 852 -54.80 -20.22 -17.26
N GLN A 853 -55.16 -19.00 -17.69
CA GLN A 853 -55.94 -17.96 -17.01
C GLN A 853 -55.14 -16.94 -16.17
N ALA A 854 -54.84 -15.76 -16.73
CA ALA A 854 -55.74 -14.63 -17.00
C ALA A 854 -56.02 -13.82 -15.71
N ARG A 855 -55.95 -12.49 -15.66
CA ARG A 855 -56.05 -11.45 -16.70
C ARG A 855 -55.62 -10.13 -16.02
N SER A 856 -54.70 -9.39 -16.63
CA SER A 856 -54.92 -8.12 -17.37
C SER A 856 -54.97 -6.85 -16.49
N ARG A 857 -54.01 -5.92 -16.63
CA ARG A 857 -53.91 -4.80 -17.62
C ARG A 857 -54.76 -3.59 -17.15
N ALA A 858 -54.32 -2.34 -17.17
CA ALA A 858 -53.66 -1.59 -18.24
C ALA A 858 -53.01 -0.28 -17.68
N GLN A 859 -51.90 0.21 -18.25
CA GLN A 859 -51.79 1.35 -19.20
C GLN A 859 -52.36 2.69 -18.65
N ALA A 860 -51.84 3.88 -18.92
CA ALA A 860 -50.69 4.49 -19.58
C ALA A 860 -51.00 6.00 -19.54
N SER A 861 -50.01 6.90 -19.47
CA SER A 861 -50.09 8.23 -20.14
C SER A 861 -48.80 9.04 -19.98
N GLU A 862 -48.27 9.46 -21.14
CA GLU A 862 -47.41 10.62 -21.33
C GLU A 862 -48.19 11.92 -21.03
N ALA A 863 -47.51 12.96 -20.53
CA ALA A 863 -47.69 14.35 -20.97
C ALA A 863 -46.59 15.26 -20.39
N GLU A 864 -46.06 16.12 -21.26
CA GLU A 864 -45.15 17.24 -21.03
C GLU A 864 -45.52 18.16 -19.85
N ARG A 865 -44.51 18.74 -19.20
CA ARG A 865 -44.33 20.20 -19.03
C ARG A 865 -43.11 20.53 -18.16
N ASP A 866 -42.21 21.35 -18.69
CA ASP A 866 -41.32 22.26 -17.94
C ASP A 866 -42.13 23.09 -16.92
N PRO A 867 -41.58 23.44 -15.73
CA PRO A 867 -40.62 24.55 -15.67
C PRO A 867 -39.52 24.46 -14.59
N THR A 868 -38.36 25.03 -14.91
CA THR A 868 -37.39 25.77 -14.06
C THR A 868 -37.56 25.69 -12.52
N PRO A 869 -36.54 25.22 -11.76
CA PRO A 869 -36.45 25.51 -10.33
C PRO A 869 -35.64 26.78 -10.07
N ALA A 870 -36.22 27.66 -9.28
CA ALA A 870 -35.63 28.88 -8.76
C ALA A 870 -34.43 28.60 -7.81
N ALA A 871 -33.46 29.50 -7.83
CA ALA A 871 -32.33 29.54 -6.92
C ALA A 871 -32.76 29.67 -5.43
N PRO A 872 -32.13 28.93 -4.49
CA PRO A 872 -32.28 29.22 -3.07
C PRO A 872 -31.28 30.30 -2.63
N LYS A 873 -31.82 31.36 -2.03
CA LYS A 873 -31.08 32.37 -1.24
C LYS A 873 -30.55 31.78 0.07
N PRO A 874 -29.45 32.33 0.63
CA PRO A 874 -28.69 31.73 1.72
C PRO A 874 -29.47 31.73 3.04
N ALA A 875 -29.52 30.58 3.71
CA ALA A 875 -30.05 30.45 5.06
C ALA A 875 -29.02 30.96 6.08
N ARG A 876 -29.51 31.81 6.97
CA ARG A 876 -28.78 32.48 8.05
C ARG A 876 -28.36 31.46 9.13
N HIS A 877 -27.13 31.61 9.63
CA HIS A 877 -26.63 30.96 10.83
C HIS A 877 -27.60 31.12 12.01
N GLN A 878 -28.11 29.99 12.51
CA GLN A 878 -28.65 29.91 13.86
C GLN A 878 -27.53 29.42 14.78
N ALA A 879 -27.21 30.23 15.77
CA ALA A 879 -26.29 29.90 16.84
C ALA A 879 -26.85 28.74 17.67
N VAL A 880 -26.05 27.69 17.84
CA VAL A 880 -26.32 26.60 18.79
C VAL A 880 -25.90 27.07 20.19
N PRO A 881 -26.78 27.00 21.21
CA PRO A 881 -26.42 27.37 22.58
C PRO A 881 -25.56 26.26 23.21
N GLY A 882 -24.35 26.60 23.65
CA GLY A 882 -23.41 25.69 24.31
C GLY A 882 -21.96 26.17 24.39
N SER A 883 -21.61 27.27 23.71
CA SER A 883 -20.24 27.78 23.62
C SER A 883 -19.89 28.85 24.67
N HIS A 884 -20.00 28.54 25.97
CA HIS A 884 -19.62 29.50 27.03
C HIS A 884 -19.07 28.84 28.31
N LEU A 885 -17.97 28.07 28.20
CA LEU A 885 -17.22 27.61 29.39
C LEU A 885 -15.69 27.85 29.35
N TRP A 886 -15.17 28.60 28.37
CA TRP A 886 -13.73 28.95 28.30
C TRP A 886 -13.43 30.45 28.43
N GLN A 887 -14.38 31.26 28.93
CA GLN A 887 -14.21 32.71 29.11
C GLN A 887 -14.40 33.18 30.55
N LEU A 888 -13.62 32.65 31.49
CA LEU A 888 -13.33 33.24 32.81
C LEU A 888 -11.97 32.64 33.23
N GLY A 889 -10.81 33.28 33.33
CA GLY A 889 -10.44 34.66 33.60
C GLY A 889 -9.63 34.69 34.90
N VAL A 890 -8.29 34.75 34.85
CA VAL A 890 -7.40 35.09 36.00
C VAL A 890 -6.18 35.89 35.45
N PRO A 891 -5.69 36.96 36.15
CA PRO A 891 -5.36 38.23 35.50
C PRO A 891 -3.91 38.42 35.04
N HIS A 892 -3.76 39.27 34.02
CA HIS A 892 -2.50 39.72 33.45
C HIS A 892 -1.82 40.81 34.31
N GLY A 893 -0.61 40.53 34.79
CA GLY A 893 0.35 41.53 35.24
C GLY A 893 1.22 42.01 34.08
N ARG A 894 1.17 43.32 33.77
CA ARG A 894 1.95 44.00 32.73
C ARG A 894 3.46 43.99 33.01
N THR A 895 4.28 43.65 32.02
CA THR A 895 5.58 44.30 31.75
C THR A 895 5.86 44.36 30.23
N SER A 896 6.51 45.45 29.81
CA SER A 896 6.72 45.93 28.44
C SER A 896 7.67 45.07 27.57
N PRO A 897 7.68 45.26 26.23
CA PRO A 897 8.32 44.34 25.28
C PRO A 897 9.83 44.57 25.13
N LEU A 898 10.59 43.48 25.03
CA LEU A 898 11.99 43.44 24.61
C LEU A 898 12.10 43.16 23.09
N PRO A 899 13.14 43.67 22.40
CA PRO A 899 13.24 43.64 20.94
C PRO A 899 13.59 42.23 20.42
N GLY A 900 13.03 41.90 19.25
CA GLY A 900 13.16 40.58 18.63
C GLY A 900 14.59 40.21 18.20
N PRO A 901 14.91 38.92 18.08
CA PRO A 901 16.23 38.47 17.70
C PRO A 901 16.49 38.70 16.21
N THR A 902 17.63 39.31 15.93
CA THR A 902 18.29 39.48 14.64
C THR A 902 18.53 38.13 13.94
N GLN A 903 18.23 38.05 12.64
CA GLN A 903 18.57 36.93 11.76
C GLN A 903 20.07 36.58 11.86
N GLN A 904 20.37 35.34 12.24
CA GLN A 904 21.71 34.76 12.07
C GLN A 904 21.79 34.04 10.71
N PRO A 905 22.93 34.09 10.01
CA PRO A 905 23.12 33.40 8.75
C PRO A 905 23.16 31.88 8.95
N GLN A 906 22.34 31.17 8.17
CA GLN A 906 22.28 29.71 8.08
C GLN A 906 23.67 29.13 7.74
N GLN A 907 24.15 28.19 8.55
CA GLN A 907 25.36 27.40 8.27
C GLN A 907 24.99 26.11 7.52
N PRO A 908 25.82 25.66 6.56
CA PRO A 908 25.63 24.36 5.88
C PRO A 908 25.80 23.19 6.87
N PRO A 909 25.19 22.02 6.59
CA PRO A 909 25.30 20.84 7.47
C PRO A 909 26.75 20.31 7.54
N PRO A 910 27.16 19.73 8.68
CA PRO A 910 28.53 19.29 8.88
C PRO A 910 28.86 18.08 8.00
N GLY A 911 30.07 18.08 7.42
CA GLY A 911 30.59 16.90 6.72
C GLY A 911 30.87 15.77 7.70
N HIS A 912 30.27 14.61 7.49
CA HIS A 912 30.66 13.38 8.16
C HIS A 912 32.06 12.98 7.69
N GLN A 913 33.09 13.46 8.39
CA GLN A 913 34.43 12.87 8.29
C GLN A 913 34.41 11.52 9.00
N ARG A 914 34.78 10.49 8.23
CA ARG A 914 35.03 9.12 8.69
C ARG A 914 36.00 9.15 9.90
N PRO A 915 35.74 8.44 11.00
CA PRO A 915 36.74 8.31 12.06
C PRO A 915 37.95 7.55 11.50
N GLU A 916 39.16 8.13 11.61
CA GLU A 916 40.40 7.40 11.32
C GLU A 916 40.65 6.30 12.36
N PRO A 917 41.32 5.19 11.99
CA PRO A 917 41.58 4.08 12.90
C PRO A 917 42.87 4.29 13.72
N GLY A 918 42.73 4.28 15.04
CA GLY A 918 43.82 4.14 16.01
C GLY A 918 43.30 4.51 17.41
N LEU A 919 43.69 3.93 18.54
CA LEU A 919 44.69 2.94 18.93
C LEU A 919 44.64 2.97 20.48
N GLY A 920 44.57 1.82 21.18
CA GLY A 920 45.19 1.68 22.52
C GLY A 920 44.39 2.04 23.78
N MET A 921 43.99 0.99 24.51
CA MET A 921 43.97 0.76 25.97
C MET A 921 44.49 1.88 26.91
N GLY A 922 43.81 2.07 28.04
CA GLY A 922 44.41 2.63 29.26
C GLY A 922 43.42 3.01 30.37
N ASP A 923 43.33 2.13 31.38
CA ASP A 923 42.73 2.21 32.73
C ASP A 923 41.20 2.30 32.93
#